data_AF-A0A925YHC1-F1
#
_entry.id   AF-A0A925YHC1-F1
#
_cell.length_a   1.000
_cell.length_b   1.000
_cell.length_c   1.000
_cell.angle_alpha   90.00
_cell.angle_beta   90.00
_cell.angle_gamma   90.00
#
_symmetry.space_group_name_H-M   'P 1'
#
loop_
_entity.id
_entity.type
_entity.pdbx_description
1 polymer ?
#
loop_
_entity_poly.entity_id
_entity_poly.type
_entity_poly.pdbx_seq_one_letter_code
_entity_poly.pdbx_strand_id
1 'polypeptide(L)'
;MEGHLYSFDLATGAHRGTYEADGVVNLTAPGIGGGRVSLLPGGASGRLHAVELATGKAATNWPVELPAPDVDASIVGKRLVRSHAVSSLAAVGAQLVFDMRFDDSIDTNKDGLSDQFLMREFVMAVSAADGRVLWQQSNGRKAIDSANDMPKNWLCPTPAIYQGLQSQSTAGQRLARGARTFETASWVAAASTLLPTIQTLDAASGTNRGNTSIAGPTRISPVVANGRLIVGTEGGVVQGNLSSSNQPPDAPTLTAGIGRPVSSVAPTIRWTAALDPNGDAVTYQIRLDRDGEILESREIEVTTGAGETSARLTRNLQPGETYVIAVRARDSKGAWSDWSAPAFVRAVETPAVSVGGTPQGGGGLAAALAAALAGSTVKLGAGTFFLTETMRVPAGVTLEGAGPQQTILDATGQSTGVSLEGGVAGKPTTVKGLTVTGAQVGIAVRDAKDARINNVIVRDNWETGVEVGAAGTAAVTNATLAANGRGVRSFGTVTVRNSIVTGNQTGFVSDHTDAIISRFNDVIGNGAAFQGMVRGPDDIARELKFADYAKRDLRVLRGQASTDQGDPADDFAAEPAPNGGRINLGAFGGTAEAELSAAPALPTNPISSGGGCAVGGTGQPLASGWQFIARALLAALAVVL
;
A
#
# COMPACT_ATOMS: atom_id res chain seq x y z
N MET A 1 57.09 -2.77 13.88
CA MET A 1 55.76 -2.24 14.24
C MET A 1 54.91 -3.45 14.56
N GLU A 2 54.27 -3.43 15.72
CA GLU A 2 53.48 -4.55 16.27
C GLU A 2 52.00 -4.32 16.01
N GLY A 3 51.25 -5.41 15.86
CA GLY A 3 49.82 -5.39 15.64
C GLY A 3 49.09 -5.58 16.96
N HIS A 4 48.23 -4.66 17.38
CA HIS A 4 47.45 -4.84 18.60
C HIS A 4 45.96 -4.98 18.29
N LEU A 5 45.33 -6.00 18.87
CA LEU A 5 43.88 -6.13 18.93
C LEU A 5 43.41 -5.74 20.33
N TYR A 6 42.53 -4.74 20.39
CA TYR A 6 41.90 -4.30 21.62
C TYR A 6 40.46 -4.80 21.66
N SER A 7 40.06 -5.32 22.83
CA SER A 7 38.69 -5.72 23.09
C SER A 7 38.04 -4.79 24.10
N PHE A 8 36.78 -4.43 23.85
CA PHE A 8 36.00 -3.54 24.72
C PHE A 8 34.63 -4.16 25.02
N ASP A 9 34.12 -3.88 26.21
CA ASP A 9 32.75 -4.18 26.57
C ASP A 9 31.79 -3.22 25.85
N LEU A 10 30.81 -3.76 25.13
CA LEU A 10 29.91 -2.94 24.29
C LEU A 10 28.99 -2.03 25.11
N ALA A 11 28.59 -2.44 26.32
CA ALA A 11 27.65 -1.69 27.14
C ALA A 11 28.31 -0.54 27.89
N THR A 12 29.55 -0.75 28.34
CA THR A 12 30.28 0.17 29.22
C THR A 12 31.44 0.90 28.53
N GLY A 13 31.91 0.40 27.38
CA GLY A 13 33.13 0.86 26.73
C GLY A 13 34.42 0.44 27.45
N ALA A 14 34.33 -0.37 28.52
CA ALA A 14 35.49 -0.76 29.31
C ALA A 14 36.44 -1.67 28.51
N HIS A 15 37.74 -1.37 28.56
CA HIS A 15 38.78 -2.21 27.96
C HIS A 15 38.83 -3.58 28.65
N ARG A 16 38.72 -4.67 27.87
CA ARG A 16 38.72 -6.06 28.37
C ARG A 16 40.06 -6.75 28.21
N GLY A 17 40.88 -6.36 27.24
CA GLY A 17 42.18 -6.96 27.03
C GLY A 17 42.79 -6.65 25.66
N THR A 18 44.10 -6.83 25.60
CA THR A 18 44.93 -6.62 24.41
C THR A 18 45.54 -7.94 23.97
N TYR A 19 45.53 -8.21 22.67
CA TYR A 19 46.29 -9.28 22.04
C TYR A 19 47.33 -8.70 21.08
N GLU A 20 48.56 -9.17 21.19
CA GLU A 20 49.68 -8.75 20.33
C GLU A 20 49.85 -9.77 19.19
N ALA A 21 49.61 -9.33 17.97
CA ALA A 21 49.86 -10.03 16.73
C ALA A 21 51.17 -9.56 16.10
N ASP A 22 51.73 -10.38 15.21
CA ASP A 22 52.92 -9.97 14.46
C ASP A 22 52.54 -9.15 13.21
N GLY A 23 53.51 -8.40 12.68
CA GLY A 23 53.27 -7.49 11.57
C GLY A 23 52.55 -6.20 11.98
N VAL A 24 52.21 -5.39 10.98
CA VAL A 24 51.41 -4.18 11.18
C VAL A 24 49.98 -4.58 10.90
N VAL A 25 49.10 -4.50 11.89
CA VAL A 25 47.66 -4.56 11.64
C VAL A 25 47.33 -3.33 10.80
N ASN A 26 47.23 -3.55 9.49
CA ASN A 26 46.77 -2.52 8.56
C ASN A 26 45.26 -2.30 8.77
N LEU A 27 44.57 -1.72 7.78
CA LEU A 27 43.13 -1.41 7.86
C LEU A 27 42.21 -2.64 7.80
N THR A 28 42.60 -3.79 8.36
CA THR A 28 41.80 -5.02 8.39
C THR A 28 40.93 -5.08 9.65
N ALA A 29 39.64 -5.35 9.48
CA ALA A 29 38.74 -5.63 10.60
C ALA A 29 38.84 -7.10 11.04
N PRO A 30 38.77 -7.38 12.36
CA PRO A 30 38.72 -8.75 12.87
C PRO A 30 37.40 -9.43 12.48
N GLY A 31 37.47 -10.72 12.14
CA GLY A 31 36.30 -11.57 11.90
C GLY A 31 35.89 -12.30 13.18
N ILE A 32 34.59 -12.34 13.49
CA ILE A 32 34.07 -13.05 14.67
C ILE A 32 33.23 -14.24 14.23
N GLY A 33 33.53 -15.43 14.73
CA GLY A 33 32.81 -16.66 14.38
C GLY A 33 33.33 -17.87 15.15
N GLY A 34 32.47 -18.88 15.36
CA GLY A 34 32.86 -20.13 16.00
C GLY A 34 33.44 -19.99 17.42
N GLY A 35 33.05 -18.94 18.16
CA GLY A 35 33.59 -18.65 19.49
C GLY A 35 34.95 -17.96 19.50
N ARG A 36 35.43 -17.47 18.36
CA ARG A 36 36.75 -16.83 18.21
C ARG A 36 36.69 -15.48 17.51
N VAL A 37 37.72 -14.69 17.73
CA VAL A 37 38.05 -13.48 16.96
C VAL A 37 39.31 -13.77 16.15
N SER A 38 39.20 -13.74 14.83
CA SER A 38 40.30 -13.98 13.90
C SER A 38 40.78 -12.67 13.29
N LEU A 39 42.08 -12.53 13.05
CA LEU A 39 42.65 -11.37 12.38
C LEU A 39 43.78 -11.76 11.44
N LEU A 40 43.95 -10.96 10.39
CA LEU A 40 45.03 -11.10 9.42
C LEU A 40 45.78 -9.76 9.32
N PRO A 41 46.90 -9.58 10.04
CA PRO A 41 47.60 -8.30 10.11
C PRO A 41 48.11 -7.80 8.75
N GLY A 42 48.74 -8.69 7.98
CA GLY A 42 49.44 -8.36 6.74
C GLY A 42 50.79 -7.68 6.97
N GLY A 43 51.25 -6.91 5.98
CA GLY A 43 52.57 -6.28 6.00
C GLY A 43 53.67 -7.33 5.92
N ALA A 44 54.52 -7.43 6.94
CA ALA A 44 55.59 -8.43 6.99
C ALA A 44 55.09 -9.84 7.37
N SER A 45 53.87 -9.97 7.92
CA SER A 45 53.30 -11.26 8.36
C SER A 45 52.28 -11.78 7.36
N GLY A 46 52.38 -13.08 7.04
CA GLY A 46 51.37 -13.84 6.29
C GLY A 46 50.55 -14.76 7.19
N ARG A 47 50.57 -14.54 8.52
CA ARG A 47 49.95 -15.43 9.49
C ARG A 47 48.56 -14.98 9.87
N LEU A 48 47.62 -15.91 9.90
CA LEU A 48 46.27 -15.67 10.43
C LEU A 48 46.30 -15.95 11.94
N HIS A 49 45.80 -15.01 12.73
CA HIS A 49 45.71 -15.12 14.18
C HIS A 49 44.27 -15.42 14.59
N ALA A 50 44.09 -16.10 15.72
CA ALA A 50 42.81 -16.20 16.38
C ALA A 50 42.96 -16.14 17.90
N VAL A 51 42.00 -15.49 18.55
CA VAL A 51 41.84 -15.47 20.00
C VAL A 51 40.47 -16.02 20.39
N GLU A 52 40.39 -16.68 21.52
CA GLU A 52 39.14 -17.20 22.07
C GLU A 52 38.27 -16.03 22.56
N LEU A 53 37.05 -15.90 22.02
CA LEU A 53 36.16 -14.76 22.30
C LEU A 53 35.85 -14.62 23.80
N ALA A 54 35.75 -15.74 24.50
CA ALA A 54 35.45 -15.77 25.93
C ALA A 54 36.59 -15.23 26.81
N THR A 55 37.85 -15.34 26.37
CA THR A 55 39.02 -15.04 27.21
C THR A 55 39.95 -13.97 26.66
N GLY A 56 39.85 -13.64 25.37
CA GLY A 56 40.77 -12.76 24.66
C GLY A 56 42.19 -13.34 24.48
N LYS A 57 42.43 -14.60 24.89
CA LYS A 57 43.73 -15.25 24.76
C LYS A 57 43.88 -15.94 23.41
N ALA A 58 45.12 -16.09 22.95
CA ALA A 58 45.45 -16.87 21.75
C ALA A 58 44.75 -18.24 21.77
N ALA A 59 44.09 -18.57 20.67
CA ALA A 59 43.51 -19.89 20.47
C ALA A 59 44.62 -20.94 20.34
N THR A 60 44.36 -22.16 20.80
CA THR A 60 45.33 -23.26 20.71
C THR A 60 45.70 -23.55 19.25
N ASN A 61 47.00 -23.67 18.97
CA ASN A 61 47.60 -23.86 17.63
C ASN A 61 47.53 -22.64 16.69
N TRP A 62 47.38 -21.43 17.24
CA TRP A 62 47.44 -20.17 16.50
C TRP A 62 48.66 -19.33 16.90
N PRO A 63 49.21 -18.49 16.00
CA PRO A 63 48.74 -18.23 14.64
C PRO A 63 49.09 -19.36 13.64
N VAL A 64 48.34 -19.45 12.55
CA VAL A 64 48.59 -20.38 11.43
C VAL A 64 49.23 -19.67 10.25
N GLU A 65 50.22 -20.32 9.64
CA GLU A 65 50.87 -19.87 8.41
C GLU A 65 49.96 -20.13 7.21
N LEU A 66 49.66 -19.08 6.43
CA LEU A 66 48.91 -19.23 5.19
C LEU A 66 49.83 -19.63 4.03
N PRO A 67 49.34 -20.43 3.05
CA PRO A 67 50.14 -20.79 1.89
C PRO A 67 50.59 -19.55 1.11
N ALA A 68 51.90 -19.41 0.93
CA ALA A 68 52.50 -18.30 0.22
C ALA A 68 53.19 -18.82 -1.05
N PRO A 69 52.59 -18.71 -2.24
CA PRO A 69 53.16 -19.28 -3.45
C PRO A 69 54.56 -18.72 -3.76
N ASP A 70 55.49 -19.61 -4.12
CA ASP A 70 56.83 -19.22 -4.58
C ASP A 70 56.76 -18.40 -5.85
N VAL A 71 57.67 -17.44 -6.02
CA VAL A 71 57.79 -16.60 -7.24
C VAL A 71 57.67 -17.50 -8.47
N ASP A 72 56.70 -17.19 -9.34
CA ASP A 72 56.49 -18.03 -10.53
C ASP A 72 57.70 -17.92 -11.47
N ALA A 73 57.93 -18.97 -12.26
CA ALA A 73 59.14 -19.09 -13.10
C ALA A 73 59.26 -18.02 -14.22
N SER A 74 58.32 -17.08 -14.32
CA SER A 74 58.32 -16.07 -15.38
C SER A 74 59.22 -14.86 -15.09
N ILE A 75 59.72 -14.70 -13.85
CA ILE A 75 60.73 -13.69 -13.51
C ILE A 75 61.94 -14.40 -12.90
N VAL A 76 63.10 -14.21 -13.51
CA VAL A 76 64.37 -14.79 -13.05
C VAL A 76 65.09 -13.76 -12.19
N GLY A 77 65.24 -14.05 -10.91
CA GLY A 77 65.96 -13.19 -9.97
C GLY A 77 65.87 -13.68 -8.54
N LYS A 78 66.59 -13.02 -7.63
CA LYS A 78 66.54 -13.30 -6.19
C LYS A 78 65.45 -12.44 -5.55
N ARG A 79 64.47 -13.08 -4.89
CA ARG A 79 63.51 -12.35 -4.03
C ARG A 79 64.27 -11.69 -2.87
N LEU A 80 64.14 -10.38 -2.74
CA LEU A 80 64.73 -9.62 -1.63
C LEU A 80 63.75 -9.53 -0.45
N VAL A 81 62.56 -8.98 -0.70
CA VAL A 81 61.53 -8.73 0.32
C VAL A 81 60.17 -9.19 -0.18
N ARG A 82 59.36 -9.72 0.73
CA ARG A 82 57.93 -9.99 0.54
C ARG A 82 57.12 -9.16 1.53
N SER A 83 56.08 -8.51 1.03
CA SER A 83 55.02 -7.93 1.85
C SER A 83 53.65 -8.47 1.46
N HIS A 84 52.69 -8.37 2.37
CA HIS A 84 51.34 -8.87 2.21
C HIS A 84 50.33 -7.72 2.29
N ALA A 85 49.52 -7.57 1.25
CA ALA A 85 48.30 -6.77 1.30
C ALA A 85 47.13 -7.71 1.56
N VAL A 86 46.19 -7.30 2.40
CA VAL A 86 45.15 -8.19 2.94
C VAL A 86 43.82 -7.46 3.04
N SER A 87 42.72 -8.20 2.93
CA SER A 87 41.38 -7.69 3.22
C SER A 87 40.97 -7.94 4.66
N SER A 88 39.84 -7.36 5.08
CA SER A 88 39.13 -7.85 6.26
C SER A 88 38.59 -9.28 6.00
N LEU A 89 38.23 -9.97 7.08
CA LEU A 89 37.68 -11.33 6.99
C LEU A 89 36.16 -11.30 6.82
N ALA A 90 35.63 -12.04 5.84
CA ALA A 90 34.20 -12.26 5.64
C ALA A 90 33.81 -13.68 6.08
N ALA A 91 32.72 -13.83 6.84
CA ALA A 91 32.27 -15.14 7.33
C ALA A 91 31.17 -15.74 6.45
N VAL A 92 31.28 -17.03 6.15
CA VAL A 92 30.26 -17.84 5.45
C VAL A 92 30.16 -19.22 6.08
N GLY A 93 29.06 -19.47 6.80
CA GLY A 93 28.93 -20.69 7.59
C GLY A 93 30.09 -20.81 8.60
N ALA A 94 30.84 -21.91 8.53
CA ALA A 94 32.02 -22.16 9.36
C ALA A 94 33.36 -21.75 8.71
N GLN A 95 33.31 -20.98 7.62
CA GLN A 95 34.49 -20.56 6.86
C GLN A 95 34.74 -19.06 7.02
N LEU A 96 36.01 -18.67 6.98
CA LEU A 96 36.47 -17.29 6.83
C LEU A 96 37.04 -17.13 5.42
N VAL A 97 36.56 -16.14 4.68
CA VAL A 97 36.97 -15.81 3.32
C VAL A 97 37.61 -14.43 3.30
N PHE A 98 38.74 -14.31 2.61
CA PHE A 98 39.47 -13.06 2.50
C PHE A 98 40.30 -13.04 1.22
N ASP A 99 40.75 -11.86 0.83
CA ASP A 99 41.70 -11.66 -0.26
C ASP A 99 43.08 -11.30 0.31
N MET A 100 44.12 -11.85 -0.30
CA MET A 100 45.50 -11.69 0.11
C MET A 100 46.40 -11.58 -1.12
N ARG A 101 47.20 -10.51 -1.16
CA ARG A 101 48.17 -10.24 -2.21
C ARG A 101 49.59 -10.28 -1.69
N PHE A 102 50.42 -11.04 -2.39
CA PHE A 102 51.85 -11.17 -2.15
C PHE A 102 52.61 -10.20 -3.06
N ASP A 103 53.33 -9.27 -2.45
CA ASP A 103 54.13 -8.24 -3.12
C ASP A 103 55.62 -8.60 -2.95
N ASP A 104 56.21 -9.22 -3.96
CA ASP A 104 57.59 -9.67 -3.99
C ASP A 104 58.48 -8.66 -4.74
N SER A 105 59.55 -8.19 -4.10
CA SER A 105 60.63 -7.43 -4.75
C SER A 105 61.74 -8.37 -5.20
N ILE A 106 62.22 -8.18 -6.43
CA ILE A 106 63.13 -9.12 -7.10
C ILE A 106 64.34 -8.36 -7.63
N ASP A 107 65.51 -8.86 -7.27
CA ASP A 107 66.81 -8.49 -7.83
C ASP A 107 67.12 -9.41 -9.01
N THR A 108 66.98 -8.87 -10.22
CA THR A 108 67.16 -9.62 -11.47
C THR A 108 68.59 -9.57 -11.96
N ASN A 109 69.34 -8.51 -11.61
CA ASN A 109 70.69 -8.25 -12.08
C ASN A 109 71.81 -8.66 -11.07
N LYS A 110 71.43 -9.02 -9.83
CA LYS A 110 72.26 -9.43 -8.69
C LYS A 110 73.08 -8.31 -8.03
N ASP A 111 72.66 -7.05 -8.12
CA ASP A 111 73.30 -5.91 -7.47
C ASP A 111 72.83 -5.67 -6.02
N GLY A 112 71.86 -6.45 -5.55
CA GLY A 112 71.27 -6.32 -4.22
C GLY A 112 70.14 -5.29 -4.11
N LEU A 113 69.74 -4.66 -5.22
CA LEU A 113 68.62 -3.73 -5.33
C LEU A 113 67.42 -4.39 -6.04
N SER A 114 66.24 -3.81 -5.85
CA SER A 114 65.01 -4.30 -6.49
C SER A 114 64.92 -3.72 -7.90
N ASP A 115 64.93 -4.58 -8.91
CA ASP A 115 64.70 -4.20 -10.31
C ASP A 115 63.22 -4.35 -10.70
N GLN A 116 62.55 -5.37 -10.14
CA GLN A 116 61.17 -5.73 -10.49
C GLN A 116 60.33 -6.06 -9.26
N PHE A 117 59.03 -5.86 -9.41
CA PHE A 117 58.02 -6.14 -8.39
C PHE A 117 56.96 -7.06 -8.96
N LEU A 118 56.79 -8.24 -8.35
CA LEU A 118 55.78 -9.23 -8.69
C LEU A 118 54.67 -9.21 -7.64
N MET A 119 53.46 -8.90 -8.08
CA MET A 119 52.26 -8.92 -7.24
C MET A 119 51.36 -10.07 -7.67
N ARG A 120 50.89 -10.87 -6.70
CA ARG A 120 49.98 -12.00 -6.94
C ARG A 120 48.90 -12.03 -5.87
N GLU A 121 47.65 -12.00 -6.29
CA GLU A 121 46.48 -11.84 -5.45
C GLU A 121 45.65 -13.13 -5.46
N PHE A 122 45.17 -13.54 -4.28
CA PHE A 122 44.46 -14.79 -4.06
C PHE A 122 43.32 -14.60 -3.07
N VAL A 123 42.14 -15.07 -3.47
CA VAL A 123 41.03 -15.27 -2.54
C VAL A 123 41.20 -16.63 -1.89
N MET A 124 41.12 -16.67 -0.57
CA MET A 124 41.26 -17.89 0.21
C MET A 124 40.06 -18.07 1.12
N ALA A 125 39.66 -19.32 1.32
CA ALA A 125 38.81 -19.72 2.43
C ALA A 125 39.57 -20.62 3.38
N VAL A 126 39.41 -20.35 4.68
CA VAL A 126 39.91 -21.18 5.76
C VAL A 126 38.77 -21.62 6.67
N SER A 127 38.95 -22.75 7.33
CA SER A 127 38.06 -23.16 8.42
C SER A 127 38.24 -22.22 9.62
N ALA A 128 37.15 -21.67 10.13
CA ALA A 128 37.17 -20.79 11.31
C ALA A 128 37.63 -21.54 12.59
N ALA A 129 37.51 -22.87 12.60
CA ALA A 129 37.78 -23.71 13.76
C ALA A 129 39.26 -24.08 13.92
N ASP A 130 40.05 -24.10 12.86
CA ASP A 130 41.44 -24.58 12.90
C ASP A 130 42.38 -23.85 11.92
N GLY A 131 41.86 -22.89 11.13
CA GLY A 131 42.67 -22.12 10.20
C GLY A 131 43.12 -22.90 8.96
N ARG A 132 42.65 -24.15 8.78
CA ARG A 132 43.00 -24.97 7.63
C ARG A 132 42.43 -24.38 6.35
N VAL A 133 43.28 -24.22 5.33
CA VAL A 133 42.85 -23.79 3.99
C VAL A 133 41.91 -24.83 3.39
N LEU A 134 40.73 -24.35 2.97
CA LEU A 134 39.69 -25.13 2.33
C LEU A 134 39.84 -25.05 0.81
N TRP A 135 40.04 -23.84 0.30
CA TRP A 135 40.31 -23.57 -1.11
C TRP A 135 41.07 -22.26 -1.26
N GLN A 136 41.74 -22.11 -2.40
CA GLN A 136 42.49 -20.93 -2.80
C GLN A 136 42.28 -20.70 -4.30
N GLN A 137 42.00 -19.46 -4.69
CA GLN A 137 41.72 -19.08 -6.07
C GLN A 137 42.52 -17.83 -6.46
N SER A 138 43.17 -17.85 -7.64
CA SER A 138 43.90 -16.67 -8.13
C SER A 138 42.94 -15.56 -8.54
N ASN A 139 43.19 -14.34 -8.06
CA ASN A 139 42.37 -13.16 -8.29
C ASN A 139 43.07 -12.11 -9.18
N GLY A 140 44.41 -12.08 -9.18
CA GLY A 140 45.17 -11.13 -9.98
C GLY A 140 46.67 -11.41 -10.01
N ARG A 141 47.33 -10.91 -11.05
CA ARG A 141 48.79 -10.97 -11.20
C ARG A 141 49.28 -9.75 -11.98
N LYS A 142 50.35 -9.12 -11.51
CA LYS A 142 51.00 -8.00 -12.21
C LYS A 142 52.50 -7.99 -11.92
N ALA A 143 53.31 -7.73 -12.94
CA ALA A 143 54.74 -7.49 -12.83
C ALA A 143 55.03 -6.07 -13.33
N ILE A 144 55.85 -5.33 -12.59
CA ILE A 144 56.18 -3.92 -12.88
C ILE A 144 57.64 -3.65 -12.52
N ASP A 145 58.21 -2.62 -13.12
CA ASP A 145 59.62 -2.22 -12.91
C ASP A 145 59.75 -1.03 -11.95
N SER A 146 58.62 -0.44 -11.50
CA SER A 146 58.62 0.68 -10.55
C SER A 146 57.74 0.40 -9.34
N ALA A 147 58.29 0.61 -8.14
CA ALA A 147 57.53 0.53 -6.89
C ALA A 147 56.35 1.55 -6.84
N ASN A 148 56.40 2.62 -7.64
CA ASN A 148 55.32 3.61 -7.70
C ASN A 148 54.03 3.06 -8.35
N ASP A 149 54.16 2.03 -9.18
CA ASP A 149 53.04 1.39 -9.87
C ASP A 149 52.40 0.25 -9.05
N MET A 150 52.93 -0.02 -7.85
CA MET A 150 52.36 -0.94 -6.87
C MET A 150 51.13 -0.28 -6.20
N PRO A 151 49.99 -0.98 -6.07
CA PRO A 151 48.86 -0.43 -5.34
C PRO A 151 49.23 -0.23 -3.87
N LYS A 152 49.07 1.02 -3.39
CA LYS A 152 49.49 1.48 -2.06
C LYS A 152 48.53 1.03 -0.95
N ASN A 153 48.91 1.27 0.31
CA ASN A 153 48.14 1.02 1.54
C ASN A 153 47.97 -0.44 1.96
N TRP A 154 48.60 -1.40 1.27
CA TRP A 154 48.60 -2.83 1.62
C TRP A 154 47.20 -3.40 1.92
N LEU A 155 46.18 -2.95 1.17
CA LEU A 155 44.79 -3.31 1.35
C LEU A 155 44.24 -4.05 0.13
N CYS A 156 43.55 -5.16 0.37
CA CYS A 156 42.68 -5.81 -0.61
C CYS A 156 41.19 -5.58 -0.28
N PRO A 157 40.30 -5.54 -1.28
CA PRO A 157 38.85 -5.51 -1.07
C PRO A 157 38.38 -6.71 -0.26
N THR A 158 37.52 -6.48 0.74
CA THR A 158 36.85 -7.59 1.43
C THR A 158 35.89 -8.27 0.45
N PRO A 159 35.99 -9.60 0.23
CA PRO A 159 35.05 -10.29 -0.64
C PRO A 159 33.60 -10.17 -0.13
N ALA A 160 32.67 -9.88 -1.04
CA ALA A 160 31.26 -9.81 -0.71
C ALA A 160 30.65 -11.20 -0.71
N ILE A 161 29.85 -11.48 0.31
CA ILE A 161 29.15 -12.76 0.46
C ILE A 161 27.71 -12.60 -0.01
N TYR A 162 27.24 -13.56 -0.81
CA TYR A 162 25.85 -13.62 -1.24
C TYR A 162 25.27 -15.01 -0.98
N GLN A 163 24.24 -15.09 -0.12
CA GLN A 163 23.67 -16.34 0.38
C GLN A 163 22.24 -16.55 -0.12
N GLY A 164 21.75 -17.80 -0.07
CA GLY A 164 20.35 -18.12 -0.32
C GLY A 164 19.95 -18.13 -1.79
N LEU A 165 20.92 -18.23 -2.70
CA LEU A 165 20.65 -18.30 -4.13
C LEU A 165 20.18 -19.69 -4.54
N GLN A 166 19.14 -19.75 -5.37
CA GLN A 166 18.81 -20.99 -6.08
C GLN A 166 19.75 -21.13 -7.28
N SER A 167 20.65 -22.10 -7.22
CA SER A 167 21.45 -22.53 -8.37
C SER A 167 20.91 -23.85 -8.90
N GLN A 168 20.93 -24.05 -10.21
CA GLN A 168 20.71 -25.39 -10.78
C GLN A 168 21.80 -26.32 -10.26
N SER A 169 21.39 -27.49 -9.75
CA SER A 169 22.29 -28.54 -9.31
C SER A 169 23.11 -29.05 -10.50
N THR A 170 24.44 -28.97 -10.40
CA THR A 170 25.38 -29.61 -11.34
C THR A 170 25.74 -31.04 -10.93
N ALA A 171 25.15 -31.57 -9.85
CA ALA A 171 25.41 -32.94 -9.41
C ALA A 171 24.86 -33.92 -10.46
N GLY A 172 25.74 -34.75 -11.03
CA GLY A 172 25.47 -35.65 -12.15
C GLY A 172 24.46 -36.77 -11.88
N GLN A 173 23.19 -36.43 -11.67
CA GLN A 173 22.07 -37.36 -11.73
C GLN A 173 21.28 -37.11 -13.01
N ARG A 174 21.21 -38.13 -13.86
CA ARG A 174 20.26 -38.21 -14.98
C ARG A 174 18.84 -38.21 -14.39
N LEU A 175 18.30 -37.03 -14.11
CA LEU A 175 16.89 -36.87 -13.79
C LEU A 175 16.07 -36.92 -15.09
N ALA A 176 14.87 -37.51 -15.00
CA ALA A 176 13.94 -37.64 -16.11
C ALA A 176 13.69 -36.28 -16.81
N ARG A 177 13.42 -36.31 -18.13
CA ARG A 177 13.13 -35.12 -18.95
C ARG A 177 12.19 -34.16 -18.21
N GLY A 178 12.71 -33.01 -17.80
CA GLY A 178 11.92 -31.88 -17.27
C GLY A 178 12.09 -31.56 -15.78
N ALA A 179 12.73 -32.40 -14.97
CA ALA A 179 12.97 -32.09 -13.55
C ALA A 179 14.28 -31.31 -13.36
N ARG A 180 14.19 -30.05 -12.89
CA ARG A 180 15.34 -29.24 -12.45
C ARG A 180 15.38 -29.24 -10.92
N THR A 181 16.47 -29.73 -10.34
CA THR A 181 16.76 -29.60 -8.91
C THR A 181 17.53 -28.30 -8.67
N PHE A 182 17.05 -27.50 -7.71
CA PHE A 182 17.71 -26.27 -7.28
C PHE A 182 18.33 -26.49 -5.91
N GLU A 183 19.60 -26.11 -5.76
CA GLU A 183 20.32 -26.13 -4.49
C GLU A 183 20.51 -24.69 -4.00
N THR A 184 20.45 -24.50 -2.67
CA THR A 184 20.80 -23.25 -2.03
C THR A 184 22.32 -23.07 -2.06
N ALA A 185 22.80 -22.18 -2.93
CA ALA A 185 24.19 -21.84 -3.06
C ALA A 185 24.54 -20.54 -2.31
N SER A 186 25.78 -20.47 -1.84
CA SER A 186 26.40 -19.22 -1.40
C SER A 186 27.54 -18.90 -2.35
N TRP A 187 27.61 -17.65 -2.81
CA TRP A 187 28.64 -17.17 -3.72
C TRP A 187 29.48 -16.07 -3.04
N VAL A 188 30.71 -15.92 -3.53
CA VAL A 188 31.66 -14.90 -3.11
C VAL A 188 31.95 -14.02 -4.32
N ALA A 189 31.84 -12.70 -4.18
CA ALA A 189 32.30 -11.75 -5.18
C ALA A 189 33.59 -11.10 -4.71
N ALA A 190 34.69 -11.35 -5.41
CA ALA A 190 36.02 -10.86 -5.07
C ALA A 190 36.55 -9.91 -6.15
N ALA A 191 36.75 -8.65 -5.80
CA ALA A 191 37.33 -7.65 -6.69
C ALA A 191 38.86 -7.69 -6.61
N SER A 192 39.55 -7.45 -7.72
CA SER A 192 41.01 -7.45 -7.74
C SER A 192 41.59 -6.03 -7.60
N THR A 193 42.67 -5.92 -6.83
CA THR A 193 43.51 -4.71 -6.79
C THR A 193 44.45 -4.58 -7.98
N LEU A 194 44.62 -5.66 -8.76
CA LEU A 194 45.58 -5.74 -9.87
C LEU A 194 44.91 -5.73 -11.24
N LEU A 195 43.70 -6.29 -11.34
CA LEU A 195 42.96 -6.45 -12.60
C LEU A 195 41.60 -5.74 -12.52
N PRO A 196 41.08 -5.23 -13.65
CA PRO A 196 39.75 -4.62 -13.72
C PRO A 196 38.64 -5.68 -13.74
N THR A 197 38.61 -6.56 -12.73
CA THR A 197 37.68 -7.71 -12.66
C THR A 197 37.15 -7.97 -11.25
N ILE A 198 35.91 -8.46 -11.20
CA ILE A 198 35.34 -9.15 -10.03
C ILE A 198 35.12 -10.62 -10.40
N GLN A 199 35.70 -11.54 -9.64
CA GLN A 199 35.39 -12.97 -9.76
C GLN A 199 34.19 -13.33 -8.90
N THR A 200 33.27 -14.11 -9.46
CA THR A 200 32.19 -14.76 -8.72
C THR A 200 32.58 -16.21 -8.46
N LEU A 201 32.77 -16.57 -7.20
CA LEU A 201 33.23 -17.89 -6.76
C LEU A 201 32.12 -18.62 -6.01
N ASP A 202 32.09 -19.94 -6.15
CA ASP A 202 31.33 -20.82 -5.27
C ASP A 202 31.93 -20.79 -3.86
N ALA A 203 31.16 -20.40 -2.83
CA ALA A 203 31.71 -20.21 -1.49
C ALA A 203 32.22 -21.52 -0.86
N ALA A 204 31.66 -22.67 -1.23
CA ALA A 204 32.06 -23.95 -0.66
C ALA A 204 33.36 -24.49 -1.27
N SER A 205 33.58 -24.28 -2.56
CA SER A 205 34.68 -24.89 -3.32
C SER A 205 35.72 -23.92 -3.87
N GLY A 206 35.45 -22.62 -3.89
CA GLY A 206 36.29 -21.62 -4.55
C GLY A 206 36.21 -21.65 -6.08
N THR A 207 35.38 -22.52 -6.66
CA THR A 207 35.23 -22.65 -8.11
C THR A 207 34.73 -21.35 -8.73
N ASN A 208 35.45 -20.82 -9.71
CA ASN A 208 35.02 -19.62 -10.44
C ASN A 208 33.78 -19.93 -11.31
N ARG A 209 32.70 -19.17 -11.09
CA ARG A 209 31.42 -19.26 -11.79
C ARG A 209 31.27 -18.21 -12.90
N GLY A 210 32.08 -17.15 -12.86
CA GLY A 210 32.07 -16.08 -13.85
C GLY A 210 32.88 -14.87 -13.40
N ASN A 211 33.30 -14.07 -14.38
CA ASN A 211 34.05 -12.83 -14.17
C ASN A 211 33.27 -11.64 -14.70
N THR A 212 33.23 -10.56 -13.93
CA THR A 212 32.63 -9.28 -14.31
C THR A 212 33.74 -8.27 -14.54
N SER A 213 33.81 -7.67 -15.73
CA SER A 213 34.71 -6.54 -16.00
C SER A 213 34.21 -5.27 -15.32
N ILE A 214 35.14 -4.51 -14.75
CA ILE A 214 34.87 -3.22 -14.10
C ILE A 214 35.74 -2.12 -14.73
N ALA A 215 35.39 -0.86 -14.54
CA ALA A 215 36.07 0.28 -15.18
C ALA A 215 37.58 0.39 -14.87
N GLY A 216 38.06 -0.24 -13.80
CA GLY A 216 39.45 -0.30 -13.39
C GLY A 216 39.63 -1.19 -12.16
N PRO A 217 40.87 -1.55 -11.79
CA PRO A 217 41.14 -2.24 -10.53
C PRO A 217 40.66 -1.41 -9.32
N THR A 218 40.45 -2.07 -8.18
CA THR A 218 39.85 -1.42 -7.01
C THR A 218 40.37 -1.94 -5.68
N ARG A 219 40.42 -1.05 -4.69
CA ARG A 219 40.60 -1.35 -3.26
C ARG A 219 39.28 -1.26 -2.47
N ILE A 220 38.17 -0.99 -3.15
CA ILE A 220 36.84 -0.84 -2.54
C ILE A 220 36.16 -2.21 -2.54
N SER A 221 35.71 -2.65 -1.36
CA SER A 221 34.95 -3.89 -1.22
C SER A 221 33.67 -3.85 -2.07
N PRO A 222 33.38 -4.88 -2.88
CA PRO A 222 32.10 -4.99 -3.55
C PRO A 222 30.96 -5.12 -2.53
N VAL A 223 29.74 -4.77 -2.95
CA VAL A 223 28.51 -4.94 -2.18
C VAL A 223 27.51 -5.67 -3.05
N VAL A 224 26.81 -6.66 -2.50
CA VAL A 224 25.66 -7.27 -3.17
C VAL A 224 24.39 -6.80 -2.48
N ALA A 225 23.56 -6.04 -3.21
CA ALA A 225 22.32 -5.49 -2.69
C ALA A 225 21.27 -5.36 -3.80
N ASN A 226 20.00 -5.65 -3.49
CA ASN A 226 18.87 -5.50 -4.40
C ASN A 226 19.10 -6.11 -5.80
N GLY A 227 19.64 -7.34 -5.84
CA GLY A 227 19.92 -8.03 -7.08
C GLY A 227 21.08 -7.45 -7.90
N ARG A 228 21.92 -6.60 -7.30
CA ARG A 228 23.07 -5.96 -7.96
C ARG A 228 24.37 -6.23 -7.22
N LEU A 229 25.43 -6.47 -7.99
CA LEU A 229 26.81 -6.38 -7.54
C LEU A 229 27.31 -4.96 -7.81
N ILE A 230 27.62 -4.21 -6.75
CA ILE A 230 28.03 -2.81 -6.81
C ILE A 230 29.47 -2.69 -6.35
N VAL A 231 30.29 -1.94 -7.08
CA VAL A 231 31.67 -1.64 -6.70
C VAL A 231 32.06 -0.23 -7.13
N GLY A 232 32.85 0.45 -6.29
CA GLY A 232 33.58 1.65 -6.71
C GLY A 232 34.94 1.27 -7.28
N THR A 233 35.48 2.05 -8.21
CA THR A 233 36.83 1.85 -8.77
C THR A 233 37.75 3.01 -8.38
N GLU A 234 39.06 2.81 -8.48
CA GLU A 234 40.03 3.87 -8.16
C GLU A 234 39.95 5.08 -9.09
N GLY A 235 39.35 4.92 -10.28
CA GLY A 235 39.07 6.01 -11.20
C GLY A 235 37.84 6.86 -10.83
N GLY A 236 37.20 6.60 -9.68
CA GLY A 236 36.01 7.34 -9.23
C GLY A 236 34.69 6.89 -9.87
N VAL A 237 34.69 5.77 -10.59
CA VAL A 237 33.46 5.19 -11.17
C VAL A 237 32.82 4.23 -10.18
N VAL A 238 31.52 4.42 -9.89
CA VAL A 238 30.67 3.43 -9.21
C VAL A 238 29.90 2.65 -10.26
N GLN A 239 30.10 1.33 -10.29
CA GLN A 239 29.49 0.43 -11.26
C GLN A 239 28.55 -0.53 -10.53
N GLY A 240 27.35 -0.73 -11.08
CA GLY A 240 26.38 -1.70 -10.59
C GLY A 240 25.96 -2.68 -11.68
N ASN A 241 26.24 -3.97 -11.47
CA ASN A 241 25.91 -5.05 -12.40
C ASN A 241 24.69 -5.81 -11.88
N LEU A 242 23.64 -5.88 -12.70
CA LEU A 242 22.45 -6.68 -12.38
C LEU A 242 22.78 -8.17 -12.40
N SER A 243 22.29 -8.88 -11.39
CA SER A 243 22.38 -10.33 -11.31
C SER A 243 21.41 -10.98 -12.30
N SER A 244 21.84 -12.07 -12.94
CA SER A 244 20.96 -12.92 -13.72
C SER A 244 20.14 -13.89 -12.86
N SER A 245 20.54 -14.12 -11.60
CA SER A 245 19.88 -15.07 -10.69
C SER A 245 18.85 -14.43 -9.75
N ASN A 246 18.95 -13.11 -9.55
CA ASN A 246 18.02 -12.35 -8.75
C ASN A 246 17.92 -10.90 -9.23
N GLN A 247 16.85 -10.56 -9.92
CA GLN A 247 16.55 -9.21 -10.38
C GLN A 247 15.45 -8.62 -9.51
N PRO A 248 15.53 -7.34 -9.13
CA PRO A 248 14.47 -6.73 -8.35
C PRO A 248 13.16 -6.72 -9.14
N PRO A 249 12.01 -6.80 -8.46
CA PRO A 249 10.71 -6.57 -9.09
C PRO A 249 10.62 -5.17 -9.69
N ASP A 250 9.62 -4.95 -10.56
CA ASP A 250 9.27 -3.60 -10.99
C ASP A 250 8.62 -2.76 -9.86
N ALA A 251 8.58 -1.45 -10.08
CA ALA A 251 7.96 -0.55 -9.12
C ALA A 251 6.42 -0.66 -9.24
N PRO A 252 5.69 -0.94 -8.14
CA PRO A 252 4.24 -0.91 -8.15
C PRO A 252 3.71 0.51 -8.41
N THR A 253 2.50 0.61 -8.93
CA THR A 253 1.79 1.89 -9.15
C THR A 253 0.60 1.98 -8.21
N LEU A 254 0.51 3.05 -7.41
CA LEU A 254 -0.65 3.29 -6.54
C LEU A 254 -1.93 3.51 -7.39
N THR A 255 -3.07 2.98 -6.96
CA THR A 255 -4.32 3.00 -7.76
C THR A 255 -5.54 3.57 -7.02
N ALA A 256 -5.64 3.42 -5.70
CA ALA A 256 -6.82 3.88 -4.93
C ALA A 256 -6.50 5.09 -4.04
N GLY A 257 -7.44 6.04 -3.96
CA GLY A 257 -7.39 7.17 -3.03
C GLY A 257 -6.50 8.35 -3.44
N ILE A 258 -5.80 8.27 -4.57
CA ILE A 258 -4.87 9.31 -5.01
C ILE A 258 -5.63 10.59 -5.36
N GLY A 259 -5.23 11.70 -4.73
CA GLY A 259 -5.82 13.02 -4.98
C GLY A 259 -7.28 13.13 -4.51
N ARG A 260 -7.77 12.17 -3.72
CA ARG A 260 -9.13 12.15 -3.18
C ARG A 260 -9.11 12.01 -1.66
N PRO A 261 -10.18 12.45 -0.97
CA PRO A 261 -10.32 12.20 0.45
C PRO A 261 -10.42 10.70 0.76
N VAL A 262 -9.82 10.29 1.88
CA VAL A 262 -9.96 8.94 2.44
C VAL A 262 -10.41 9.01 3.89
N SER A 263 -11.20 8.04 4.31
CA SER A 263 -11.66 7.89 5.70
C SER A 263 -10.45 7.81 6.65
N SER A 264 -10.48 8.56 7.76
CA SER A 264 -9.39 8.63 8.74
C SER A 264 -9.20 7.32 9.52
N VAL A 265 -10.25 6.53 9.65
CA VAL A 265 -10.25 5.23 10.33
C VAL A 265 -10.01 4.11 9.34
N ALA A 266 -8.91 3.38 9.53
CA ALA A 266 -8.51 2.18 8.80
C ALA A 266 -8.75 2.19 7.28
N PRO A 267 -8.25 3.20 6.54
CA PRO A 267 -8.37 3.24 5.09
C PRO A 267 -7.57 2.10 4.44
N THR A 268 -8.04 1.64 3.27
CA THR A 268 -7.34 0.64 2.46
C THR A 268 -6.61 1.33 1.31
N ILE A 269 -5.30 1.14 1.22
CA ILE A 269 -4.46 1.61 0.12
C ILE A 269 -4.28 0.47 -0.88
N ARG A 270 -4.33 0.77 -2.18
CA ARG A 270 -4.21 -0.24 -3.27
C ARG A 270 -3.18 0.19 -4.31
N TRP A 271 -2.55 -0.80 -4.95
CA TRP A 271 -1.57 -0.62 -6.01
C TRP A 271 -1.67 -1.73 -7.08
N THR A 272 -0.94 -1.59 -8.18
CA THR A 272 -0.80 -2.62 -9.21
C THR A 272 0.14 -3.72 -8.75
N ALA A 273 -0.12 -4.96 -9.16
CA ALA A 273 0.83 -6.05 -8.92
C ALA A 273 2.18 -5.74 -9.57
N ALA A 274 3.25 -5.87 -8.80
CA ALA A 274 4.62 -5.84 -9.30
C ALA A 274 4.97 -7.19 -9.94
N LEU A 275 5.66 -7.13 -11.07
CA LEU A 275 6.20 -8.27 -11.79
C LEU A 275 7.67 -8.46 -11.42
N ASP A 276 7.98 -9.66 -10.96
CA ASP A 276 9.35 -10.09 -10.75
C ASP A 276 9.90 -10.77 -12.02
N PRO A 277 11.04 -10.31 -12.58
CA PRO A 277 11.61 -10.89 -13.81
C PRO A 277 11.97 -12.37 -13.69
N ASN A 278 12.21 -12.87 -12.48
CA ASN A 278 12.53 -14.27 -12.20
C ASN A 278 11.28 -15.09 -11.85
N GLY A 279 10.10 -14.47 -11.81
CA GLY A 279 8.84 -15.11 -11.44
C GLY A 279 8.71 -15.38 -9.95
N ASP A 280 9.55 -14.74 -9.12
CA ASP A 280 9.51 -14.90 -7.67
C ASP A 280 8.25 -14.22 -7.10
N ALA A 281 7.69 -14.81 -6.03
CA ALA A 281 6.58 -14.19 -5.32
C ALA A 281 7.04 -12.90 -4.61
N VAL A 282 6.22 -11.85 -4.66
CA VAL A 282 6.54 -10.54 -4.10
C VAL A 282 5.66 -10.19 -2.91
N THR A 283 6.25 -9.54 -1.92
CA THR A 283 5.58 -8.84 -0.81
C THR A 283 5.71 -7.34 -1.01
N TYR A 284 4.93 -6.52 -0.30
CA TYR A 284 4.98 -5.07 -0.44
C TYR A 284 5.23 -4.38 0.88
N GLN A 285 5.93 -3.24 0.81
CA GLN A 285 6.08 -2.30 1.90
C GLN A 285 5.47 -0.97 1.50
N ILE A 286 4.56 -0.46 2.33
CA ILE A 286 3.90 0.83 2.18
C ILE A 286 4.41 1.73 3.30
N ARG A 287 4.70 2.98 2.95
CA ARG A 287 4.99 4.04 3.91
C ARG A 287 4.03 5.20 3.74
N LEU A 288 3.75 5.89 4.84
CA LEU A 288 3.01 7.14 4.84
C LEU A 288 3.70 8.12 5.77
N ASP A 289 3.69 9.39 5.35
CA ASP A 289 4.24 10.49 6.12
C ASP A 289 3.49 11.81 5.86
N ARG A 290 3.44 12.73 6.82
CA ARG A 290 2.76 14.03 6.67
C ARG A 290 3.69 15.16 6.20
N ASP A 291 4.98 15.11 6.53
CA ASP A 291 5.95 16.13 6.13
C ASP A 291 6.63 15.81 4.78
N GLY A 292 6.48 14.57 4.32
CA GLY A 292 6.94 14.11 3.02
C GLY A 292 8.32 13.47 3.02
N GLU A 293 9.00 13.39 4.17
CA GLU A 293 10.28 12.71 4.35
C GLU A 293 10.12 11.18 4.48
N ILE A 294 9.27 10.60 3.63
CA ILE A 294 8.84 9.20 3.67
C ILE A 294 10.00 8.17 3.62
N LEU A 295 11.15 8.57 3.10
CA LEU A 295 12.34 7.71 3.02
C LEU A 295 13.22 7.77 4.28
N GLU A 296 13.13 8.84 5.05
CA GLU A 296 13.95 9.11 6.23
C GLU A 296 13.17 8.88 7.55
N SER A 297 11.99 9.47 7.68
CA SER A 297 11.29 9.65 8.96
C SER A 297 9.80 9.23 8.95
N ARG A 298 9.43 8.22 8.14
CA ARG A 298 8.04 7.71 8.02
C ARG A 298 7.26 7.54 9.34
N GLU A 299 6.05 8.09 9.39
CA GLU A 299 5.10 7.91 10.49
C GLU A 299 4.40 6.53 10.53
N ILE A 300 4.14 5.96 9.35
CA ILE A 300 3.43 4.67 9.22
C ILE A 300 4.20 3.79 8.24
N GLU A 301 4.37 2.53 8.60
CA GLU A 301 4.92 1.49 7.72
C GLU A 301 4.08 0.22 7.84
N VAL A 302 3.69 -0.35 6.72
CA VAL A 302 2.92 -1.60 6.64
C VAL A 302 3.62 -2.53 5.66
N THR A 303 3.71 -3.81 6.01
CA THR A 303 4.17 -4.88 5.10
C THR A 303 3.04 -5.86 4.87
N THR A 304 2.92 -6.37 3.64
CA THR A 304 1.85 -7.27 3.25
C THR A 304 2.29 -8.74 3.18
N GLY A 305 1.31 -9.63 3.07
CA GLY A 305 1.52 -10.99 2.59
C GLY A 305 1.95 -11.03 1.11
N ALA A 306 2.40 -12.19 0.66
CA ALA A 306 2.83 -12.39 -0.72
C ALA A 306 1.65 -12.25 -1.69
N GLY A 307 1.83 -11.48 -2.77
CA GLY A 307 0.83 -11.25 -3.82
C GLY A 307 -0.30 -10.27 -3.45
N GLU A 308 -0.36 -9.77 -2.22
CA GLU A 308 -1.39 -8.81 -1.80
C GLU A 308 -1.16 -7.44 -2.47
N THR A 309 -2.16 -6.92 -3.18
CA THR A 309 -2.10 -5.62 -3.88
C THR A 309 -2.86 -4.52 -3.14
N SER A 310 -3.12 -4.74 -1.85
CA SER A 310 -3.79 -3.79 -0.99
C SER A 310 -3.38 -3.98 0.46
N ALA A 311 -3.29 -2.89 1.20
CA ALA A 311 -3.04 -2.90 2.63
C ALA A 311 -4.03 -1.99 3.33
N ARG A 312 -4.60 -2.50 4.41
CA ARG A 312 -5.43 -1.71 5.30
C ARG A 312 -4.60 -1.18 6.45
N LEU A 313 -4.68 0.14 6.66
CA LEU A 313 -3.92 0.77 7.73
C LEU A 313 -4.51 0.37 9.08
N THR A 314 -3.64 -0.06 9.99
CA THR A 314 -4.01 -0.39 11.37
C THR A 314 -3.98 0.82 12.29
N ARG A 315 -3.24 1.87 11.88
CA ARG A 315 -3.19 3.16 12.56
C ARG A 315 -4.14 4.14 11.85
N ASN A 316 -4.97 4.83 12.63
CA ASN A 316 -5.83 5.88 12.10
C ASN A 316 -5.00 7.07 11.63
N LEU A 317 -5.44 7.69 10.55
CA LEU A 317 -4.91 8.95 10.05
C LEU A 317 -5.50 10.12 10.84
N GLN A 318 -4.77 11.22 10.95
CA GLN A 318 -5.30 12.44 11.56
C GLN A 318 -6.23 13.15 10.56
N PRO A 319 -7.52 13.39 10.90
CA PRO A 319 -8.44 14.12 10.03
C PRO A 319 -7.91 15.52 9.67
N GLY A 320 -8.09 15.93 8.42
CA GLY A 320 -7.67 17.24 7.91
C GLY A 320 -6.25 17.24 7.33
N GLU A 321 -5.40 16.29 7.71
CA GLU A 321 -4.02 16.17 7.23
C GLU A 321 -3.92 15.54 5.85
N THR A 322 -2.84 15.86 5.14
CA THR A 322 -2.46 15.20 3.89
C THR A 322 -1.22 14.35 4.14
N TYR A 323 -1.26 13.11 3.67
CA TYR A 323 -0.15 12.18 3.77
C TYR A 323 0.44 11.94 2.39
N VAL A 324 1.77 11.99 2.30
CA VAL A 324 2.56 11.41 1.22
C VAL A 324 2.61 9.91 1.42
N ILE A 325 2.38 9.14 0.37
CA ILE A 325 2.37 7.68 0.39
C ILE A 325 3.26 7.13 -0.72
N ALA A 326 3.95 6.03 -0.43
CA ALA A 326 4.76 5.30 -1.40
C ALA A 326 4.74 3.81 -1.07
N VAL A 327 4.82 2.97 -2.10
CA VAL A 327 4.87 1.52 -1.98
C VAL A 327 6.02 0.96 -2.81
N ARG A 328 6.68 -0.08 -2.33
CA ARG A 328 7.67 -0.86 -3.08
C ARG A 328 7.45 -2.35 -2.87
N ALA A 329 7.93 -3.16 -3.79
CA ALA A 329 7.86 -4.60 -3.74
C ALA A 329 9.19 -5.19 -3.25
N ARG A 330 9.12 -6.39 -2.67
CA ARG A 330 10.27 -7.21 -2.28
C ARG A 330 10.07 -8.64 -2.74
N ASP A 331 11.04 -9.17 -3.47
CA ASP A 331 11.05 -10.58 -3.85
C ASP A 331 11.37 -11.50 -2.65
N SER A 332 11.24 -12.81 -2.87
CA SER A 332 11.55 -13.84 -1.86
C SER A 332 13.05 -14.00 -1.56
N LYS A 333 13.93 -13.48 -2.42
CA LYS A 333 15.40 -13.52 -2.30
C LYS A 333 15.98 -12.23 -1.70
N GLY A 334 15.11 -11.29 -1.32
CA GLY A 334 15.39 -10.07 -0.60
C GLY A 334 15.64 -8.82 -1.43
N ALA A 335 15.54 -8.83 -2.77
CA ALA A 335 15.68 -7.61 -3.55
C ALA A 335 14.43 -6.74 -3.52
N TRP A 336 14.66 -5.44 -3.38
CA TRP A 336 13.62 -4.43 -3.40
C TRP A 336 13.50 -3.81 -4.77
N SER A 337 12.27 -3.55 -5.21
CA SER A 337 12.01 -2.64 -6.32
C SER A 337 12.25 -1.19 -5.91
N ASP A 338 12.31 -0.31 -6.90
CA ASP A 338 12.20 1.13 -6.67
C ASP A 338 10.85 1.45 -6.01
N TRP A 339 10.82 2.55 -5.26
CA TRP A 339 9.56 3.07 -4.75
C TRP A 339 8.65 3.51 -5.90
N SER A 340 7.35 3.32 -5.73
CA SER A 340 6.33 3.95 -6.57
C SER A 340 6.55 5.46 -6.62
N ALA A 341 6.06 6.11 -7.68
CA ALA A 341 5.89 7.55 -7.65
C ALA A 341 5.09 7.93 -6.38
N PRO A 342 5.53 8.94 -5.61
CA PRO A 342 4.82 9.34 -4.41
C PRO A 342 3.43 9.86 -4.77
N ALA A 343 2.45 9.53 -3.96
CA ALA A 343 1.08 10.02 -4.11
C ALA A 343 0.61 10.70 -2.82
N PHE A 344 -0.52 11.39 -2.90
CA PHE A 344 -1.09 12.13 -1.78
C PHE A 344 -2.49 11.63 -1.47
N VAL A 345 -2.77 11.47 -0.17
CA VAL A 345 -4.10 11.15 0.34
C VAL A 345 -4.47 12.15 1.43
N ARG A 346 -5.68 12.71 1.34
CA ARG A 346 -6.19 13.62 2.37
C ARG A 346 -7.08 12.85 3.32
N ALA A 347 -6.71 12.79 4.59
CA ALA A 347 -7.53 12.15 5.60
C ALA A 347 -8.72 13.04 5.97
N VAL A 348 -9.91 12.44 6.01
CA VAL A 348 -11.14 13.10 6.47
C VAL A 348 -11.79 12.29 7.56
N GLU A 349 -12.47 12.96 8.47
CA GLU A 349 -13.11 12.32 9.60
C GLU A 349 -14.08 11.23 9.14
N THR A 350 -13.84 9.99 9.58
CA THR A 350 -14.77 8.89 9.33
C THR A 350 -16.03 9.09 10.18
N PRO A 351 -17.22 9.14 9.57
CA PRO A 351 -18.45 9.20 10.35
C PRO A 351 -18.64 7.95 11.21
N ALA A 352 -19.37 8.08 12.32
CA ALA A 352 -19.56 6.99 13.28
C ALA A 352 -20.19 5.74 12.64
N VAL A 353 -19.73 4.55 13.03
CA VAL A 353 -20.32 3.26 12.63
C VAL A 353 -20.66 2.47 13.88
N SER A 354 -21.81 1.81 13.90
CA SER A 354 -22.19 0.89 14.99
C SER A 354 -22.85 -0.39 14.46
N VAL A 355 -22.67 -1.49 15.18
CA VAL A 355 -23.30 -2.79 14.87
C VAL A 355 -24.16 -3.19 16.06
N GLY A 356 -25.47 -3.36 15.86
CA GLY A 356 -26.39 -3.67 16.96
C GLY A 356 -26.41 -2.62 18.08
N GLY A 357 -26.09 -1.36 17.76
CA GLY A 357 -25.96 -0.26 18.72
C GLY A 357 -24.59 -0.12 19.38
N THR A 358 -23.65 -1.05 19.14
CA THR A 358 -22.28 -0.96 19.67
C THR A 358 -21.36 -0.22 18.69
N PRO A 359 -20.75 0.92 19.09
CA PRO A 359 -19.82 1.66 18.24
C PRO A 359 -18.60 0.85 17.80
N GLN A 360 -18.14 1.06 16.57
CA GLN A 360 -16.97 0.42 15.97
C GLN A 360 -15.82 1.43 15.88
N GLY A 361 -14.85 1.34 16.80
CA GLY A 361 -13.83 2.38 16.99
C GLY A 361 -12.58 2.29 16.09
N GLY A 362 -12.30 1.15 15.46
CA GLY A 362 -11.02 0.96 14.74
C GLY A 362 -11.08 0.19 13.42
N GLY A 363 -12.21 -0.47 13.13
CA GLY A 363 -12.33 -1.33 11.96
C GLY A 363 -12.97 -0.67 10.73
N GLY A 364 -13.41 0.58 10.81
CA GLY A 364 -14.18 1.23 9.73
C GLY A 364 -15.44 0.44 9.29
N LEU A 365 -16.06 0.88 8.19
CA LEU A 365 -17.30 0.30 7.68
C LEU A 365 -17.13 -1.16 7.19
N ALA A 366 -16.07 -1.44 6.43
CA ALA A 366 -15.86 -2.77 5.84
C ALA A 366 -15.74 -3.87 6.90
N ALA A 367 -15.00 -3.65 8.00
CA ALA A 367 -14.92 -4.68 9.05
C ALA A 367 -16.18 -4.74 9.91
N ALA A 368 -16.89 -3.62 10.11
CA ALA A 368 -18.19 -3.64 10.78
C ALA A 368 -19.18 -4.53 10.02
N LEU A 369 -19.19 -4.45 8.68
CA LEU A 369 -19.98 -5.32 7.82
C LEU A 369 -19.47 -6.77 7.87
N ALA A 370 -18.16 -7.01 7.77
CA ALA A 370 -17.61 -8.37 7.80
C ALA A 370 -17.89 -9.11 9.13
N ALA A 371 -17.98 -8.39 10.25
CA ALA A 371 -18.30 -8.96 11.56
C ALA A 371 -19.82 -9.05 11.84
N ALA A 372 -20.66 -8.44 11.01
CA ALA A 372 -22.11 -8.42 11.22
C ALA A 372 -22.75 -9.77 10.91
N LEU A 373 -23.60 -10.24 11.84
CA LEU A 373 -24.36 -11.49 11.68
C LEU A 373 -25.73 -11.22 11.06
N ALA A 374 -26.34 -12.25 10.45
CA ALA A 374 -27.68 -12.14 9.88
C ALA A 374 -28.73 -11.68 10.92
N GLY A 375 -29.43 -10.60 10.62
CA GLY A 375 -30.37 -9.89 11.50
C GLY A 375 -29.78 -8.66 12.19
N SER A 376 -28.46 -8.44 12.11
CA SER A 376 -27.83 -7.25 12.66
C SER A 376 -28.13 -6.02 11.80
N THR A 377 -28.18 -4.86 12.45
CA THR A 377 -28.18 -3.56 11.79
C THR A 377 -26.82 -2.89 11.97
N VAL A 378 -26.19 -2.52 10.87
CA VAL A 378 -25.00 -1.68 10.80
C VAL A 378 -25.44 -0.25 10.53
N LYS A 379 -25.41 0.61 11.55
CA LYS A 379 -25.82 2.01 11.44
C LYS A 379 -24.63 2.91 11.14
N LEU A 380 -24.84 3.85 10.22
CA LEU A 380 -23.88 4.87 9.81
C LEU A 380 -24.35 6.25 10.26
N GLY A 381 -23.43 7.03 10.81
CA GLY A 381 -23.65 8.43 11.13
C GLY A 381 -23.77 9.31 9.87
N ALA A 382 -24.20 10.56 10.08
CA ALA A 382 -24.20 11.56 9.03
C ALA A 382 -22.75 11.92 8.62
N GLY A 383 -22.54 12.12 7.33
CA GLY A 383 -21.25 12.41 6.72
C GLY A 383 -20.98 11.59 5.48
N THR A 384 -19.78 11.74 4.92
CA THR A 384 -19.36 11.02 3.70
C THR A 384 -18.35 9.93 4.04
N PHE A 385 -18.67 8.70 3.66
CA PHE A 385 -17.75 7.56 3.68
C PHE A 385 -17.12 7.44 2.29
N PHE A 386 -15.83 7.70 2.21
CA PHE A 386 -15.06 7.52 0.98
C PHE A 386 -14.63 6.07 0.86
N LEU A 387 -15.21 5.35 -0.11
CA LEU A 387 -15.02 3.92 -0.28
C LEU A 387 -13.78 3.63 -1.14
N THR A 388 -12.87 2.84 -0.58
CA THR A 388 -11.65 2.36 -1.27
C THR A 388 -11.81 0.95 -1.83
N GLU A 389 -12.99 0.36 -1.65
CA GLU A 389 -13.38 -0.97 -2.12
C GLU A 389 -14.91 -1.10 -2.18
N THR A 390 -15.41 -2.15 -2.82
CA THR A 390 -16.84 -2.47 -2.81
C THR A 390 -17.31 -2.82 -1.40
N MET A 391 -18.35 -2.14 -0.92
CA MET A 391 -18.97 -2.45 0.37
C MET A 391 -19.90 -3.64 0.21
N ARG A 392 -19.47 -4.81 0.70
CA ARG A 392 -20.27 -6.03 0.69
C ARG A 392 -21.15 -6.09 1.93
N VAL A 393 -22.46 -6.09 1.75
CA VAL A 393 -23.43 -6.27 2.84
C VAL A 393 -23.71 -7.77 2.96
N PRO A 394 -23.39 -8.40 4.11
CA PRO A 394 -23.62 -9.83 4.28
C PRO A 394 -25.11 -10.20 4.25
N ALA A 395 -25.38 -11.47 3.94
CA ALA A 395 -26.74 -12.00 3.86
C ALA A 395 -27.55 -11.74 5.15
N GLY A 396 -28.71 -11.09 5.00
CA GLY A 396 -29.62 -10.77 6.09
C GLY A 396 -29.17 -9.65 7.02
N VAL A 397 -28.15 -8.88 6.66
CA VAL A 397 -27.72 -7.67 7.38
C VAL A 397 -28.43 -6.43 6.83
N THR A 398 -28.76 -5.49 7.71
CA THR A 398 -29.28 -4.17 7.33
C THR A 398 -28.17 -3.12 7.44
N LEU A 399 -27.87 -2.42 6.34
CA LEU A 399 -27.04 -1.23 6.31
C LEU A 399 -27.94 0.01 6.34
N GLU A 400 -27.89 0.78 7.42
CA GLU A 400 -28.77 1.93 7.67
C GLU A 400 -27.95 3.22 7.83
N GLY A 401 -28.22 4.24 7.02
CA GLY A 401 -27.68 5.58 7.22
C GLY A 401 -28.54 6.45 8.13
N ALA A 402 -28.03 7.63 8.48
CA ALA A 402 -28.75 8.63 9.26
C ALA A 402 -29.90 9.28 8.46
N GLY A 403 -29.85 9.20 7.13
CA GLY A 403 -30.87 9.70 6.22
C GLY A 403 -30.33 9.81 4.79
N PRO A 404 -31.20 9.80 3.76
CA PRO A 404 -30.78 9.72 2.37
C PRO A 404 -29.80 10.83 1.96
N GLN A 405 -30.00 12.06 2.46
CA GLN A 405 -29.11 13.21 2.19
C GLN A 405 -28.03 13.41 3.27
N GLN A 406 -28.07 12.65 4.37
CA GLN A 406 -27.21 12.84 5.53
C GLN A 406 -26.01 11.89 5.51
N THR A 407 -26.19 10.65 5.05
CA THR A 407 -25.12 9.66 4.93
C THR A 407 -24.83 9.41 3.45
N ILE A 408 -23.58 9.63 3.03
CA ILE A 408 -23.14 9.45 1.64
C ILE A 408 -22.06 8.38 1.59
N LEU A 409 -22.26 7.36 0.76
CA LEU A 409 -21.23 6.41 0.36
C LEU A 409 -20.67 6.85 -1.01
N ASP A 410 -19.51 7.51 -0.99
CA ASP A 410 -18.80 7.92 -2.22
C ASP A 410 -17.90 6.76 -2.69
N ALA A 411 -18.38 6.07 -3.72
CA ALA A 411 -17.73 4.95 -4.38
C ALA A 411 -17.05 5.36 -5.71
N THR A 412 -16.73 6.64 -5.88
CA THR A 412 -16.07 7.11 -7.11
C THR A 412 -14.75 6.37 -7.36
N GLY A 413 -14.61 5.83 -8.58
CA GLY A 413 -13.49 4.98 -8.99
C GLY A 413 -13.68 3.49 -8.72
N GLN A 414 -14.78 3.08 -8.07
CA GLN A 414 -15.10 1.67 -7.85
C GLN A 414 -15.98 1.09 -8.96
N SER A 415 -15.79 -0.19 -9.29
CA SER A 415 -16.68 -0.93 -10.20
C SER A 415 -18.05 -1.20 -9.58
N THR A 416 -18.12 -1.34 -8.26
CA THR A 416 -19.38 -1.49 -7.53
C THR A 416 -19.27 -0.74 -6.20
N GLY A 417 -20.25 0.11 -5.89
CA GLY A 417 -20.32 0.82 -4.62
C GLY A 417 -20.74 -0.10 -3.48
N VAL A 418 -21.97 -0.60 -3.55
CA VAL A 418 -22.55 -1.54 -2.57
C VAL A 418 -22.92 -2.85 -3.28
N SER A 419 -22.52 -3.98 -2.72
CA SER A 419 -22.88 -5.32 -3.21
C SER A 419 -23.76 -6.03 -2.17
N LEU A 420 -24.93 -6.50 -2.59
CA LEU A 420 -25.84 -7.32 -1.79
C LEU A 420 -25.72 -8.77 -2.26
N GLU A 421 -25.28 -9.64 -1.34
CA GLU A 421 -24.95 -11.04 -1.63
C GLU A 421 -25.67 -11.98 -0.66
N GLY A 422 -26.07 -13.14 -1.17
CA GLY A 422 -26.76 -14.19 -0.44
C GLY A 422 -28.12 -13.79 0.15
N GLY A 423 -28.78 -14.75 0.77
CA GLY A 423 -30.07 -14.51 1.41
C GLY A 423 -30.27 -15.44 2.61
N VAL A 424 -30.93 -14.93 3.64
CA VAL A 424 -31.35 -15.73 4.79
C VAL A 424 -32.86 -15.69 4.85
N ALA A 425 -33.50 -16.86 4.90
CA ALA A 425 -34.96 -16.94 4.94
C ALA A 425 -35.53 -16.11 6.11
N GLY A 426 -36.46 -15.21 5.81
CA GLY A 426 -37.06 -14.31 6.81
C GLY A 426 -36.17 -13.14 7.27
N LYS A 427 -34.95 -13.01 6.74
CA LYS A 427 -34.02 -11.92 7.06
C LYS A 427 -33.47 -11.31 5.77
N PRO A 428 -34.15 -10.30 5.20
CA PRO A 428 -33.74 -9.67 3.95
C PRO A 428 -32.44 -8.87 4.12
N THR A 429 -31.55 -8.95 3.13
CA THR A 429 -30.38 -8.08 3.04
C THR A 429 -30.85 -6.67 2.65
N THR A 430 -30.61 -5.68 3.50
CA THR A 430 -31.26 -4.37 3.38
C THR A 430 -30.25 -3.23 3.30
N VAL A 431 -30.51 -2.25 2.43
CA VAL A 431 -29.83 -0.94 2.40
C VAL A 431 -30.90 0.13 2.56
N LYS A 432 -30.70 1.03 3.53
CA LYS A 432 -31.70 2.03 3.90
C LYS A 432 -31.10 3.38 4.26
N GLY A 433 -31.79 4.47 3.90
CA GLY A 433 -31.57 5.79 4.51
C GLY A 433 -30.19 6.38 4.21
N LEU A 434 -29.68 6.20 2.99
CA LEU A 434 -28.36 6.69 2.60
C LEU A 434 -28.26 7.01 1.10
N THR A 435 -27.20 7.70 0.71
CA THR A 435 -26.80 7.92 -0.69
C THR A 435 -25.70 6.95 -1.10
N VAL A 436 -25.76 6.41 -2.32
CA VAL A 436 -24.63 5.74 -3.00
C VAL A 436 -24.30 6.47 -4.31
N THR A 437 -23.01 6.79 -4.52
CA THR A 437 -22.62 7.63 -5.67
C THR A 437 -21.24 7.32 -6.25
N GLY A 438 -21.05 7.62 -7.55
CA GLY A 438 -19.74 7.67 -8.22
C GLY A 438 -19.20 6.35 -8.77
N ALA A 439 -19.83 5.22 -8.46
CA ALA A 439 -19.38 3.92 -8.95
C ALA A 439 -19.77 3.69 -10.43
N GLN A 440 -19.23 2.63 -11.03
CA GLN A 440 -19.78 2.09 -12.28
C GLN A 440 -21.21 1.58 -12.06
N VAL A 441 -21.35 0.69 -11.09
CA VAL A 441 -22.63 0.23 -10.57
C VAL A 441 -22.80 0.72 -9.13
N GLY A 442 -23.84 1.51 -8.86
CA GLY A 442 -24.10 2.05 -7.52
C GLY A 442 -24.37 0.93 -6.51
N ILE A 443 -25.49 0.23 -6.69
CA ILE A 443 -25.90 -0.93 -5.88
C ILE A 443 -26.07 -2.14 -6.78
N ALA A 444 -25.31 -3.19 -6.53
CA ALA A 444 -25.43 -4.47 -7.23
C ALA A 444 -26.09 -5.51 -6.33
N VAL A 445 -27.21 -6.07 -6.76
CA VAL A 445 -27.85 -7.24 -6.16
C VAL A 445 -27.38 -8.45 -6.93
N ARG A 446 -26.43 -9.20 -6.38
CA ARG A 446 -25.76 -10.29 -7.11
C ARG A 446 -26.64 -11.55 -7.13
N ASP A 447 -26.71 -12.24 -6.01
CA ASP A 447 -27.48 -13.48 -5.80
C ASP A 447 -28.44 -13.37 -4.62
N ALA A 448 -28.56 -12.19 -4.02
CA ALA A 448 -29.42 -11.96 -2.88
C ALA A 448 -30.90 -12.18 -3.19
N LYS A 449 -31.61 -12.78 -2.24
CA LYS A 449 -33.05 -13.05 -2.32
C LYS A 449 -33.79 -12.13 -1.37
N ASP A 450 -34.85 -11.48 -1.85
CA ASP A 450 -35.59 -10.45 -1.10
C ASP A 450 -34.67 -9.31 -0.62
N ALA A 451 -33.77 -8.83 -1.49
CA ALA A 451 -32.95 -7.67 -1.19
C ALA A 451 -33.83 -6.41 -1.09
N ARG A 452 -33.68 -5.60 -0.04
CA ARG A 452 -34.50 -4.40 0.18
C ARG A 452 -33.66 -3.14 0.09
N ILE A 453 -34.06 -2.23 -0.78
CA ILE A 453 -33.37 -0.96 -1.04
C ILE A 453 -34.39 0.15 -0.80
N ASN A 454 -34.34 0.76 0.39
CA ASN A 454 -35.44 1.57 0.92
C ASN A 454 -34.97 2.98 1.28
N ASN A 455 -35.67 4.04 0.90
CA ASN A 455 -35.30 5.41 1.30
C ASN A 455 -33.85 5.73 0.94
N VAL A 456 -33.45 5.46 -0.30
CA VAL A 456 -32.07 5.66 -0.77
C VAL A 456 -32.01 6.67 -1.90
N ILE A 457 -30.89 7.37 -1.99
CA ILE A 457 -30.52 8.13 -3.19
C ILE A 457 -29.42 7.34 -3.90
N VAL A 458 -29.60 7.02 -5.17
CA VAL A 458 -28.54 6.40 -5.99
C VAL A 458 -28.27 7.32 -7.17
N ARG A 459 -27.07 7.92 -7.18
CA ARG A 459 -26.78 9.00 -8.11
C ARG A 459 -25.37 9.05 -8.67
N ASP A 460 -25.22 9.65 -9.84
CA ASP A 460 -23.92 9.89 -10.48
C ASP A 460 -23.11 8.60 -10.70
N ASN A 461 -23.79 7.46 -10.90
CA ASN A 461 -23.12 6.21 -11.26
C ASN A 461 -23.07 6.09 -12.78
N TRP A 462 -21.88 5.91 -13.33
CA TRP A 462 -21.65 6.16 -14.75
C TRP A 462 -22.20 5.06 -15.68
N GLU A 463 -22.52 3.87 -15.17
CA GLU A 463 -23.19 2.83 -15.94
C GLU A 463 -24.61 2.53 -15.42
N THR A 464 -24.76 2.11 -14.17
CA THR A 464 -26.06 1.70 -13.61
C THR A 464 -26.20 2.15 -12.15
N GLY A 465 -27.35 2.68 -11.77
CA GLY A 465 -27.70 2.99 -10.39
C GLY A 465 -27.90 1.71 -9.59
N VAL A 466 -28.98 0.97 -9.89
CA VAL A 466 -29.27 -0.34 -9.29
C VAL A 466 -29.24 -1.44 -10.34
N GLU A 467 -28.38 -2.43 -10.17
CA GLU A 467 -28.30 -3.61 -11.03
C GLU A 467 -28.74 -4.86 -10.27
N VAL A 468 -29.67 -5.63 -10.84
CA VAL A 468 -30.11 -6.91 -10.27
C VAL A 468 -29.68 -8.05 -11.19
N GLY A 469 -28.78 -8.90 -10.71
CA GLY A 469 -28.26 -10.06 -11.43
C GLY A 469 -29.32 -11.13 -11.64
N ALA A 470 -29.06 -12.07 -12.56
CA ALA A 470 -30.04 -13.08 -12.98
C ALA A 470 -30.55 -13.98 -11.84
N ALA A 471 -29.74 -14.19 -10.80
CA ALA A 471 -30.13 -14.93 -9.61
C ALA A 471 -30.69 -14.04 -8.49
N GLY A 472 -30.68 -12.72 -8.63
CA GLY A 472 -31.11 -11.78 -7.61
C GLY A 472 -32.62 -11.51 -7.63
N THR A 473 -33.19 -11.27 -6.46
CA THR A 473 -34.52 -10.64 -6.34
C THR A 473 -34.47 -9.45 -5.39
N ALA A 474 -35.09 -8.34 -5.79
CA ALA A 474 -35.03 -7.10 -5.02
C ALA A 474 -36.36 -6.33 -4.99
N ALA A 475 -36.53 -5.52 -3.95
CA ALA A 475 -37.54 -4.49 -3.84
C ALA A 475 -36.85 -3.14 -3.63
N VAL A 476 -37.02 -2.23 -4.58
CA VAL A 476 -36.59 -0.83 -4.49
C VAL A 476 -37.82 -0.01 -4.12
N THR A 477 -37.83 0.56 -2.92
CA THR A 477 -38.97 1.32 -2.39
C THR A 477 -38.51 2.70 -1.94
N ASN A 478 -39.28 3.73 -2.29
CA ASN A 478 -38.97 5.11 -1.89
C ASN A 478 -37.51 5.45 -2.23
N ALA A 479 -37.11 5.32 -3.49
CA ALA A 479 -35.75 5.62 -3.93
C ALA A 479 -35.74 6.85 -4.87
N THR A 480 -34.67 7.64 -4.82
CA THR A 480 -34.40 8.67 -5.84
C THR A 480 -33.19 8.23 -6.67
N LEU A 481 -33.45 7.78 -7.89
CA LEU A 481 -32.45 7.29 -8.84
C LEU A 481 -32.13 8.41 -9.85
N ALA A 482 -31.02 9.12 -9.62
CA ALA A 482 -30.76 10.38 -10.31
C ALA A 482 -29.40 10.43 -11.04
N ALA A 483 -29.38 10.93 -12.28
CA ALA A 483 -28.12 11.19 -13.00
C ALA A 483 -27.18 9.97 -13.16
N ASN A 484 -27.74 8.77 -13.32
CA ASN A 484 -26.96 7.57 -13.63
C ASN A 484 -26.96 7.29 -15.14
N GLY A 485 -26.09 6.40 -15.60
CA GLY A 485 -26.24 5.82 -16.95
C GLY A 485 -27.63 5.18 -17.10
N ARG A 486 -27.93 4.21 -16.25
CA ARG A 486 -29.25 3.56 -16.14
C ARG A 486 -29.77 3.72 -14.71
N GLY A 487 -31.04 4.06 -14.52
CA GLY A 487 -31.63 4.11 -13.18
C GLY A 487 -31.66 2.73 -12.53
N VAL A 488 -32.38 1.78 -13.17
CA VAL A 488 -32.39 0.36 -12.80
C VAL A 488 -32.16 -0.50 -14.03
N ARG A 489 -31.31 -1.52 -13.90
CA ARG A 489 -31.20 -2.63 -14.86
C ARG A 489 -31.44 -3.95 -14.15
N SER A 490 -32.25 -4.83 -14.74
CA SER A 490 -32.53 -6.14 -14.15
C SER A 490 -32.41 -7.28 -15.15
N PHE A 491 -31.59 -8.26 -14.78
CA PHE A 491 -31.55 -9.61 -15.34
C PHE A 491 -32.35 -10.60 -14.49
N GLY A 492 -32.56 -10.29 -13.21
CA GLY A 492 -33.39 -11.05 -12.28
C GLY A 492 -34.77 -10.41 -12.14
N THR A 493 -35.37 -10.48 -10.95
CA THR A 493 -36.68 -9.85 -10.68
C THR A 493 -36.54 -8.70 -9.68
N VAL A 494 -37.01 -7.52 -10.07
CA VAL A 494 -37.08 -6.37 -9.17
C VAL A 494 -38.44 -5.70 -9.22
N THR A 495 -38.98 -5.35 -8.05
CA THR A 495 -40.10 -4.42 -7.96
C THR A 495 -39.57 -3.05 -7.58
N VAL A 496 -39.90 -2.04 -8.37
CA VAL A 496 -39.56 -0.64 -8.08
C VAL A 496 -40.86 0.10 -7.79
N ARG A 497 -40.98 0.69 -6.61
CA ARG A 497 -42.16 1.47 -6.23
C ARG A 497 -41.89 2.72 -5.41
N ASN A 498 -42.85 3.64 -5.42
CA ASN A 498 -42.80 4.94 -4.72
C ASN A 498 -41.53 5.74 -5.02
N SER A 499 -40.93 5.57 -6.20
CA SER A 499 -39.59 6.05 -6.48
C SER A 499 -39.61 7.16 -7.52
N ILE A 500 -38.61 8.03 -7.44
CA ILE A 500 -38.35 9.09 -8.41
C ILE A 500 -37.15 8.66 -9.27
N VAL A 501 -37.32 8.59 -10.58
CA VAL A 501 -36.28 8.16 -11.52
C VAL A 501 -36.05 9.26 -12.53
N THR A 502 -34.92 9.95 -12.43
CA THR A 502 -34.74 11.22 -13.16
C THR A 502 -33.32 11.54 -13.62
N GLY A 503 -33.20 12.20 -14.78
CA GLY A 503 -31.91 12.64 -15.31
C GLY A 503 -30.95 11.51 -15.67
N ASN A 504 -31.41 10.26 -15.75
CA ASN A 504 -30.59 9.13 -16.20
C ASN A 504 -30.53 9.09 -17.73
N GLN A 505 -29.53 8.44 -18.33
CA GLN A 505 -29.56 8.20 -19.79
C GLN A 505 -30.76 7.31 -20.14
N THR A 506 -30.96 6.22 -19.38
CA THR A 506 -32.18 5.40 -19.42
C THR A 506 -32.75 5.21 -18.01
N GLY A 507 -34.06 5.37 -17.83
CA GLY A 507 -34.73 5.16 -16.53
C GLY A 507 -34.68 3.70 -16.10
N PHE A 508 -35.42 2.83 -16.79
CA PHE A 508 -35.44 1.39 -16.54
C PHE A 508 -35.02 0.58 -17.76
N VAL A 509 -34.21 -0.45 -17.53
CA VAL A 509 -33.75 -1.40 -18.56
C VAL A 509 -34.05 -2.83 -18.10
N SER A 510 -34.97 -3.48 -18.81
CA SER A 510 -35.37 -4.87 -18.53
C SER A 510 -34.72 -5.81 -19.55
N ASP A 511 -33.92 -6.78 -19.10
CA ASP A 511 -33.24 -7.73 -20.00
C ASP A 511 -34.18 -8.88 -20.44
N HIS A 512 -35.31 -9.10 -19.76
CA HIS A 512 -36.41 -9.96 -20.21
C HIS A 512 -37.78 -9.45 -19.74
N THR A 513 -38.87 -10.04 -20.24
CA THR A 513 -40.23 -9.73 -19.80
C THR A 513 -40.39 -9.98 -18.30
N ASP A 514 -41.01 -9.06 -17.57
CA ASP A 514 -41.25 -9.14 -16.12
C ASP A 514 -40.01 -9.05 -15.22
N ALA A 515 -38.82 -8.74 -15.77
CA ALA A 515 -37.62 -8.54 -14.96
C ALA A 515 -37.76 -7.33 -14.03
N ILE A 516 -38.49 -6.29 -14.47
CA ILE A 516 -38.81 -5.10 -13.69
C ILE A 516 -40.33 -4.92 -13.60
N ILE A 517 -40.84 -4.88 -12.37
CA ILE A 517 -42.22 -4.48 -12.05
C ILE A 517 -42.19 -3.05 -11.52
N SER A 518 -42.69 -2.10 -12.30
CA SER A 518 -42.74 -0.66 -11.94
C SER A 518 -44.14 -0.29 -11.46
N ARG A 519 -44.25 0.35 -10.28
CA ARG A 519 -45.53 0.79 -9.68
C ARG A 519 -45.36 2.12 -8.95
N PHE A 520 -46.29 3.07 -9.14
CA PHE A 520 -46.31 4.34 -8.39
C PHE A 520 -44.97 5.08 -8.44
N ASN A 521 -44.29 5.10 -9.59
CA ASN A 521 -43.03 5.84 -9.76
C ASN A 521 -43.25 7.11 -10.56
N ASP A 522 -42.42 8.14 -10.31
CA ASP A 522 -42.30 9.28 -11.20
C ASP A 522 -41.04 9.14 -12.06
N VAL A 523 -41.23 8.78 -13.34
CA VAL A 523 -40.15 8.52 -14.29
C VAL A 523 -40.05 9.71 -15.24
N ILE A 524 -39.22 10.69 -14.91
CA ILE A 524 -39.20 12.00 -15.56
C ILE A 524 -37.78 12.47 -15.95
N GLY A 525 -37.64 13.10 -17.11
CA GLY A 525 -36.40 13.78 -17.50
C GLY A 525 -35.23 12.84 -17.78
N ASN A 526 -35.48 11.55 -18.02
CA ASN A 526 -34.48 10.60 -18.51
C ASN A 526 -34.36 10.69 -20.04
N GLY A 527 -33.21 10.34 -20.61
CA GLY A 527 -33.03 10.30 -22.08
C GLY A 527 -34.01 9.33 -22.75
N ALA A 528 -34.12 8.12 -22.20
CA ALA A 528 -35.20 7.18 -22.44
C ALA A 528 -35.83 6.76 -21.10
N ALA A 529 -37.16 6.77 -20.98
CA ALA A 529 -37.80 6.38 -19.73
C ALA A 529 -37.74 4.87 -19.47
N PHE A 530 -37.98 4.07 -20.51
CA PHE A 530 -38.07 2.60 -20.43
C PHE A 530 -37.39 1.96 -21.64
N GLN A 531 -36.70 0.84 -21.43
CA GLN A 531 -36.11 -0.01 -22.46
C GLN A 531 -36.37 -1.48 -22.12
N GLY A 532 -36.91 -2.25 -23.07
CA GLY A 532 -37.23 -3.67 -22.86
C GLY A 532 -38.44 -3.93 -21.95
N MET A 533 -39.17 -2.89 -21.54
CA MET A 533 -40.38 -2.98 -20.72
C MET A 533 -41.38 -1.89 -21.08
N VAL A 534 -42.60 -2.02 -20.56
CA VAL A 534 -43.66 -1.02 -20.66
C VAL A 534 -43.79 -0.30 -19.31
N ARG A 535 -44.23 0.96 -19.37
CA ARG A 535 -44.56 1.77 -18.19
C ARG A 535 -45.60 1.06 -17.32
N GLY A 536 -45.42 1.11 -15.99
CA GLY A 536 -46.40 0.60 -15.04
C GLY A 536 -47.69 1.43 -15.06
N PRO A 537 -48.85 0.81 -14.77
CA PRO A 537 -50.16 1.48 -14.88
C PRO A 537 -50.29 2.70 -13.96
N ASP A 538 -49.61 2.68 -12.81
CA ASP A 538 -49.68 3.73 -11.78
C ASP A 538 -48.49 4.70 -11.85
N ASP A 539 -47.54 4.47 -12.75
CA ASP A 539 -46.40 5.37 -12.89
C ASP A 539 -46.87 6.71 -13.46
N ILE A 540 -46.24 7.79 -13.03
CA ILE A 540 -46.42 9.15 -13.53
C ILE A 540 -45.15 9.67 -14.22
N ALA A 541 -45.28 10.78 -14.93
CA ALA A 541 -44.17 11.52 -15.51
C ALA A 541 -44.51 13.00 -15.38
N ARG A 542 -44.22 13.59 -14.21
CA ARG A 542 -44.57 14.97 -13.88
C ARG A 542 -43.31 15.79 -13.66
N GLU A 543 -43.36 17.06 -14.03
CA GLU A 543 -42.23 17.97 -13.80
C GLU A 543 -41.93 18.03 -12.30
N LEU A 544 -40.65 17.89 -11.96
CA LEU A 544 -40.17 17.79 -10.60
C LEU A 544 -39.07 18.81 -10.35
N LYS A 545 -39.19 19.56 -9.24
CA LYS A 545 -38.18 20.51 -8.79
C LYS A 545 -37.57 20.08 -7.48
N PHE A 546 -36.25 19.95 -7.48
CA PHE A 546 -35.45 19.70 -6.29
C PHE A 546 -34.98 21.01 -5.66
N ALA A 547 -34.61 20.96 -4.38
CA ALA A 547 -34.04 22.09 -3.65
C ALA A 547 -32.80 22.66 -4.36
N ASP A 548 -31.87 21.81 -4.79
CA ASP A 548 -30.75 22.20 -5.67
C ASP A 548 -30.19 20.97 -6.40
N TYR A 549 -30.72 20.70 -7.59
CA TYR A 549 -30.30 19.53 -8.39
C TYR A 549 -28.82 19.58 -8.78
N ALA A 550 -28.27 20.78 -9.03
CA ALA A 550 -26.88 20.97 -9.44
C ALA A 550 -25.92 20.66 -8.29
N LYS A 551 -26.29 21.03 -7.06
CA LYS A 551 -25.53 20.67 -5.84
C LYS A 551 -25.89 19.30 -5.27
N ARG A 552 -26.70 18.50 -5.99
CA ARG A 552 -27.17 17.17 -5.57
C ARG A 552 -27.96 17.18 -4.25
N ASP A 553 -28.64 18.28 -3.96
CA ASP A 553 -29.69 18.35 -2.95
C ASP A 553 -31.01 17.92 -3.58
N LEU A 554 -31.33 16.63 -3.44
CA LEU A 554 -32.45 15.98 -4.11
C LEU A 554 -33.73 15.96 -3.27
N ARG A 555 -33.82 16.84 -2.27
CA ARG A 555 -35.08 17.06 -1.54
C ARG A 555 -36.11 17.68 -2.48
N VAL A 556 -37.31 17.11 -2.50
CA VAL A 556 -38.43 17.61 -3.31
C VAL A 556 -38.97 18.88 -2.66
N LEU A 557 -39.33 19.87 -3.47
CA LEU A 557 -39.95 21.09 -2.95
C LEU A 557 -41.42 20.87 -2.58
N ARG A 558 -41.95 21.72 -1.70
CA ARG A 558 -43.33 21.62 -1.22
C ARG A 558 -44.37 21.58 -2.35
N GLY A 559 -45.34 20.68 -2.24
CA GLY A 559 -46.58 20.66 -3.03
C GLY A 559 -46.37 20.49 -4.53
N GLN A 560 -45.44 19.64 -4.94
CA GLN A 560 -45.20 19.34 -6.36
C GLN A 560 -46.23 18.33 -6.87
N ALA A 561 -46.32 18.17 -8.19
CA ALA A 561 -47.24 17.22 -8.81
C ALA A 561 -46.96 15.74 -8.46
N SER A 562 -45.76 15.46 -7.96
CA SER A 562 -45.29 14.14 -7.53
C SER A 562 -45.42 13.92 -6.01
N THR A 563 -45.81 14.96 -5.27
CA THR A 563 -46.10 14.90 -3.82
C THR A 563 -47.43 14.17 -3.60
N ASP A 564 -47.50 13.35 -2.55
CA ASP A 564 -48.66 12.52 -2.18
C ASP A 564 -49.09 11.52 -3.28
N GLN A 565 -48.16 10.95 -4.05
CA GLN A 565 -48.45 10.07 -5.21
C GLN A 565 -47.99 8.61 -5.07
N GLY A 566 -47.45 8.18 -3.92
CA GLY A 566 -46.99 6.79 -3.71
C GLY A 566 -48.12 5.77 -3.58
N ASP A 567 -47.84 4.51 -3.26
CA ASP A 567 -48.87 3.48 -3.13
C ASP A 567 -49.89 3.88 -2.03
N PRO A 568 -51.21 3.95 -2.33
CA PRO A 568 -52.23 4.28 -1.33
C PRO A 568 -52.29 3.32 -0.14
N ALA A 569 -51.71 2.12 -0.27
CA ALA A 569 -51.68 1.12 0.81
C ALA A 569 -50.52 1.33 1.80
N ASP A 570 -49.53 2.16 1.47
CA ASP A 570 -48.39 2.40 2.36
C ASP A 570 -48.70 3.48 3.41
N ASP A 571 -48.04 3.34 4.56
CA ASP A 571 -48.16 4.28 5.66
C ASP A 571 -47.45 5.61 5.36
N PHE A 572 -48.13 6.72 5.63
CA PHE A 572 -47.66 8.09 5.46
C PHE A 572 -47.56 8.83 6.81
N ALA A 573 -47.88 8.18 7.94
CA ALA A 573 -48.00 8.84 9.25
C ALA A 573 -46.68 9.43 9.77
N ALA A 574 -45.53 8.97 9.27
CA ALA A 574 -44.22 9.52 9.60
C ALA A 574 -43.90 10.83 8.85
N GLU A 575 -44.69 11.20 7.84
CA GLU A 575 -44.48 12.42 7.05
C GLU A 575 -45.04 13.67 7.77
N PRO A 576 -44.35 14.83 7.70
CA PRO A 576 -44.79 16.03 8.39
C PRO A 576 -46.10 16.61 7.84
N ALA A 577 -46.99 17.08 8.72
CA ALA A 577 -48.25 17.71 8.32
C ALA A 577 -48.03 19.11 7.70
N PRO A 578 -48.77 19.50 6.63
CA PRO A 578 -49.76 18.71 5.91
C PRO A 578 -49.10 17.65 4.99
N ASN A 579 -49.61 16.41 5.01
CA ASN A 579 -49.04 15.22 4.35
C ASN A 579 -50.02 14.51 3.37
N GLY A 580 -51.11 15.19 2.97
CA GLY A 580 -51.95 14.80 1.84
C GLY A 580 -52.74 13.48 1.95
N GLY A 581 -52.51 12.67 2.98
CA GLY A 581 -53.15 11.36 3.17
C GLY A 581 -52.57 10.22 2.33
N ARG A 582 -51.39 10.39 1.72
CA ARG A 582 -50.75 9.39 0.85
C ARG A 582 -49.25 9.59 0.85
N ILE A 583 -48.48 8.50 0.88
CA ILE A 583 -47.01 8.57 0.99
C ILE A 583 -46.39 9.34 -0.19
N ASN A 584 -45.39 10.16 0.09
CA ASN A 584 -44.60 10.86 -0.92
C ASN A 584 -43.70 9.90 -1.72
N LEU A 585 -43.35 10.32 -2.93
CA LEU A 585 -42.42 9.61 -3.79
C LEU A 585 -40.95 9.94 -3.44
N GLY A 586 -40.05 9.04 -3.80
CA GLY A 586 -38.60 9.23 -3.69
C GLY A 586 -38.02 8.90 -2.32
N ALA A 587 -36.73 9.18 -2.17
CA ALA A 587 -35.90 8.81 -1.02
C ALA A 587 -36.45 9.24 0.35
N PHE A 588 -37.19 10.34 0.40
CA PHE A 588 -37.70 10.96 1.62
C PHE A 588 -39.14 10.55 1.95
N GLY A 589 -39.85 9.85 1.05
CA GLY A 589 -41.23 9.42 1.31
C GLY A 589 -41.32 8.44 2.50
N GLY A 590 -42.35 8.60 3.32
CA GLY A 590 -42.58 7.83 4.54
C GLY A 590 -41.61 8.18 5.68
N THR A 591 -40.95 9.35 5.63
CA THR A 591 -39.97 9.78 6.64
C THR A 591 -40.28 11.18 7.17
N ALA A 592 -39.66 11.55 8.29
CA ALA A 592 -39.78 12.89 8.87
C ALA A 592 -39.13 13.98 8.00
N GLU A 593 -38.32 13.58 7.01
CA GLU A 593 -37.66 14.43 6.04
C GLU A 593 -38.50 14.66 4.77
N ALA A 594 -39.69 14.05 4.67
CA ALA A 594 -40.60 14.23 3.54
C ALA A 594 -41.04 15.69 3.38
N GLU A 595 -41.25 16.12 2.14
CA GLU A 595 -41.79 17.43 1.84
C GLU A 595 -43.26 17.57 2.26
N LEU A 596 -43.69 18.81 2.51
CA LEU A 596 -45.09 19.10 2.83
C LEU A 596 -45.95 19.06 1.56
N SER A 597 -47.21 18.67 1.72
CA SER A 597 -48.24 18.86 0.71
C SER A 597 -48.52 20.35 0.49
N ALA A 598 -49.23 20.65 -0.61
CA ALA A 598 -49.73 22.00 -0.87
C ALA A 598 -50.60 22.48 0.32
N ALA A 599 -50.58 23.78 0.59
CA ALA A 599 -51.45 24.33 1.63
C ALA A 599 -52.92 24.07 1.25
N PRO A 600 -53.77 23.64 2.20
CA PRO A 600 -55.20 23.51 1.94
C PRO A 600 -55.71 24.86 1.44
N ALA A 601 -56.37 24.87 0.28
CA ALA A 601 -57.00 26.07 -0.23
C ALA A 601 -57.98 26.57 0.82
N LEU A 602 -57.83 27.83 1.28
CA LEU A 602 -58.85 28.46 2.10
C LEU A 602 -60.17 28.39 1.31
N PRO A 603 -61.28 27.97 1.92
CA PRO A 603 -62.55 27.88 1.21
C PRO A 603 -62.90 29.28 0.70
N THR A 604 -62.82 29.48 -0.61
CA THR A 604 -63.42 30.63 -1.26
C THR A 604 -64.91 30.42 -1.22
N ASN A 605 -65.57 30.83 -0.15
CA ASN A 605 -67.02 31.00 -0.17
C ASN A 605 -67.32 32.02 -1.28
N PRO A 606 -68.10 31.67 -2.31
CA PRO A 606 -68.65 32.69 -3.18
C PRO A 606 -69.64 33.49 -2.35
N ILE A 607 -69.25 34.68 -1.91
CA ILE A 607 -70.20 35.66 -1.38
C ILE A 607 -71.07 36.05 -2.57
N SER A 608 -72.33 35.58 -2.56
CA SER A 608 -73.33 36.07 -3.49
C SER A 608 -73.55 37.55 -3.21
N SER A 609 -73.49 38.33 -4.28
CA SER A 609 -73.90 39.72 -4.30
C SER A 609 -75.37 39.82 -3.92
N GLY A 610 -75.64 40.28 -2.69
CA GLY A 610 -76.99 40.54 -2.21
C GLY A 610 -76.99 41.67 -1.18
N GLY A 611 -77.37 42.87 -1.65
CA GLY A 611 -78.09 43.88 -0.87
C GLY A 611 -77.37 44.52 0.31
N GLY A 612 -76.88 45.75 0.10
CA GLY A 612 -76.59 46.66 1.20
C GLY A 612 -77.86 47.08 1.94
N CYS A 613 -77.73 47.25 3.25
CA CYS A 613 -78.55 48.16 4.05
C CYS A 613 -77.68 48.65 5.23
N ALA A 614 -77.47 49.95 5.26
CA ALA A 614 -76.76 50.68 6.31
C ALA A 614 -77.75 51.13 7.40
N VAL A 615 -77.37 50.96 8.67
CA VAL A 615 -77.73 51.76 9.86
C VAL A 615 -76.64 51.39 10.90
N GLY A 616 -75.87 52.24 11.57
CA GLY A 616 -76.00 53.65 11.94
C GLY A 616 -76.04 53.76 13.47
N GLY A 617 -74.94 54.20 14.12
CA GLY A 617 -74.90 54.47 15.57
C GLY A 617 -73.52 54.20 16.22
N THR A 618 -72.52 55.07 16.03
CA THR A 618 -72.11 56.20 16.92
C THR A 618 -71.42 55.81 18.23
N GLY A 619 -70.13 56.16 18.36
CA GLY A 619 -69.42 56.26 19.64
C GLY A 619 -67.89 56.06 19.58
N GLN A 620 -67.14 57.11 19.24
CA GLN A 620 -65.72 57.27 19.62
C GLN A 620 -65.63 57.91 21.04
N PRO A 621 -64.47 58.05 21.75
CA PRO A 621 -63.08 57.87 21.30
C PRO A 621 -62.05 57.22 22.30
N LEU A 622 -60.87 56.91 21.73
CA LEU A 622 -59.48 57.05 22.23
C LEU A 622 -58.88 56.21 23.38
N ALA A 623 -57.78 55.52 23.00
CA ALA A 623 -56.46 55.46 23.64
C ALA A 623 -56.27 54.87 25.06
N SER A 624 -55.70 53.66 25.14
CA SER A 624 -54.70 53.20 26.13
C SER A 624 -54.45 51.69 25.89
N GLY A 625 -53.27 51.10 25.98
CA GLY A 625 -51.93 51.63 26.19
C GLY A 625 -50.91 50.62 25.68
N TRP A 626 -49.79 51.16 25.21
CA TRP A 626 -48.53 50.46 25.04
C TRP A 626 -47.78 50.42 26.39
N GLN A 627 -47.06 49.33 26.64
CA GLN A 627 -45.83 49.13 27.44
C GLN A 627 -45.85 47.67 27.92
N PHE A 628 -44.86 46.81 27.65
CA PHE A 628 -43.43 46.80 28.01
C PHE A 628 -42.74 45.77 27.07
N ILE A 629 -41.49 45.81 26.60
CA ILE A 629 -40.27 46.61 26.75
C ILE A 629 -39.47 46.41 25.45
N ALA A 630 -38.90 47.49 24.93
CA ALA A 630 -37.70 47.44 24.08
C ALA A 630 -36.53 48.06 24.87
N ARG A 631 -35.34 47.46 24.77
CA ARG A 631 -34.02 48.14 24.84
C ARG A 631 -32.97 47.10 24.43
N ALA A 632 -32.46 47.18 23.19
CA ALA A 632 -31.39 48.07 22.73
C ALA A 632 -30.01 47.57 23.14
N LEU A 633 -29.22 47.13 22.16
CA LEU A 633 -27.76 47.15 22.24
C LEU A 633 -27.23 47.60 20.87
N LEU A 634 -26.77 48.85 20.79
CA LEU A 634 -25.75 49.23 19.81
C LEU A 634 -24.82 50.29 20.41
N ALA A 635 -23.53 49.96 20.33
CA ALA A 635 -22.35 50.82 20.23
C ALA A 635 -21.83 51.63 21.44
N ALA A 636 -20.57 51.32 21.79
CA ALA A 636 -19.44 52.20 22.19
C ALA A 636 -18.46 51.34 23.04
N LEU A 637 -17.13 51.41 22.99
CA LEU A 637 -16.12 52.16 22.26
C LEU A 637 -14.78 51.42 22.53
N ALA A 638 -13.74 51.77 21.79
CA ALA A 638 -12.38 51.24 21.88
C ALA A 638 -11.58 51.63 23.16
N VAL A 639 -10.40 51.00 23.24
CA VAL A 639 -9.09 51.45 23.76
C VAL A 639 -8.57 50.90 25.13
N VAL A 640 -7.34 50.37 25.06
CA VAL A 640 -6.27 50.19 26.08
C VAL A 640 -6.31 48.95 26.98
N LEU A 641 -5.63 47.86 26.58
CA LEU A 641 -4.27 47.45 27.02
C LEU A 641 -3.81 46.21 26.24
#